data_AF-A0A800CKM5-F1
#
_entry.id   AF-A0A800CKM5-F1
#
_cell.length_a   1.000
_cell.length_b   1.000
_cell.length_c   1.000
_cell.angle_alpha   90.00
_cell.angle_beta   90.00
_cell.angle_gamma   90.00
#
_symmetry.space_group_name_H-M   'P 1'
#
loop_
_entity.id
_entity.type
_entity.pdbx_description
1 polymer ?
#
loop_
_entity_poly.entity_id
_entity_poly.type
_entity_poly.pdbx_seq_one_letter_code
_entity_poly.pdbx_strand_id
1 'polypeptide(L)'
;MKGLAATLIFLAIACGYGMTLEIIKGPYLQDVTQTGITIMWETDKPSTSLVRYGGAELSEYKGGEREVKIHEIRIEGLMPETRYRYKIISRSGNEEIQSGVYAFRTAPQRDTPFRFVVWGDNRTDVKMCQRVAKLISAQNPDLVISVGDVVGNGDVYEQWGREYFGPISSFAHSVPTYVAIGNHERDSHWFDDFVSQPGNEHWFAFSYGNSRFIILDTNRPYDPNSEQYKWLVKELKSEEFKRAAFRFVFFHHPPYSEQWDSPGYTGEEPVRRYLVPVLERHGVDIVFSGHTHDYERGRKLLEDDREIFYIITGGGGSALDRVENKDWDVIQLHKSVYHCAVIDVKGGVLSFKAIGLNGDVVDSFRKVSLDEMARQAGAEKPFLERQLQAVRDEDLMEDKFTFAVAGDTRSWLTIYQPETWYRIIEELNRIRPDFVLDVGDIISHGYTNDPELLMKEWRQYFKTVSTSDIPVLPVAGNHDIWSEMSQMFWRRMIGDLWYSFDYGNSHFIVLCSDQARPNYISRIAPEQLRWLERDLELHADSSHIFVFLHKPLWGDKRWDKVHELLKLYNTEAVIAGHAHLYKRYKDRDGIKYIISGGGGAEMGDFREAGNILHYMLITVDGDKVYYSVVEPGSIHGINVVTTSSASTASRISKVVSLSGSISGSDSELKLSVSNPFD
;
A
#
# COMPACT_ATOMS: atom_id res chain seq x y z
N MET A 1 -69.74 72.12 -18.99
CA MET A 1 -68.65 73.06 -18.61
C MET A 1 -68.23 72.74 -17.18
N LYS A 2 -66.94 72.41 -17.00
CA LYS A 2 -66.07 72.60 -15.82
C LYS A 2 -66.65 72.17 -14.45
N GLY A 3 -66.18 71.12 -13.78
CA GLY A 3 -64.79 70.73 -13.56
C GLY A 3 -64.20 71.53 -12.40
N LEU A 4 -64.23 70.98 -11.18
CA LEU A 4 -63.37 71.39 -10.07
C LEU A 4 -62.86 70.13 -9.35
N ALA A 5 -61.55 69.98 -9.38
CA ALA A 5 -60.78 68.91 -8.77
C ALA A 5 -60.63 69.15 -7.26
N ALA A 6 -60.82 68.11 -6.46
CA ALA A 6 -60.38 68.04 -5.08
C ALA A 6 -59.12 67.17 -5.01
N THR A 7 -57.99 67.81 -4.77
CA THR A 7 -56.69 67.16 -4.60
C THR A 7 -56.64 66.50 -3.22
N LEU A 8 -56.70 65.15 -3.20
CA LEU A 8 -56.37 64.33 -2.04
C LEU A 8 -54.84 64.20 -1.96
N ILE A 9 -54.25 64.79 -0.92
CA ILE A 9 -52.86 64.55 -0.53
C ILE A 9 -52.81 63.20 0.18
N PHE A 10 -52.38 62.15 -0.52
CA PHE A 10 -51.94 60.90 0.10
C PHE A 10 -50.52 61.12 0.63
N LEU A 11 -50.39 61.20 1.96
CA LEU A 11 -49.11 61.10 2.64
C LEU A 11 -48.68 59.62 2.61
N ALA A 12 -47.95 59.22 1.57
CA ALA A 12 -47.31 57.92 1.52
C ALA A 12 -46.15 57.90 2.53
N ILE A 13 -46.37 57.28 3.68
CA ILE A 13 -45.27 56.79 4.51
C ILE A 13 -44.63 55.64 3.72
N ALA A 14 -43.62 55.97 2.94
CA ALA A 14 -42.69 54.98 2.41
C ALA A 14 -41.88 54.44 3.59
N CYS A 15 -42.38 53.37 4.22
CA CYS A 15 -41.52 52.45 4.96
C CYS A 15 -40.59 51.81 3.92
N GLY A 16 -39.45 52.45 3.68
CA GLY A 16 -38.35 51.83 2.95
C GLY A 16 -37.82 50.67 3.78
N TYR A 17 -38.30 49.45 3.51
CA TYR A 17 -37.55 48.24 3.78
C TYR A 17 -36.38 48.21 2.79
N GLY A 18 -35.33 48.98 3.06
CA GLY A 18 -34.03 48.73 2.44
C GLY A 18 -33.47 47.47 3.09
N MET A 19 -33.39 46.37 2.35
CA MET A 19 -32.75 45.15 2.84
C MET A 19 -31.27 45.43 3.13
N THR A 20 -30.84 45.15 4.35
CA THR A 20 -29.44 45.22 4.80
C THR A 20 -28.59 44.19 4.05
N LEU A 21 -27.31 44.50 3.80
CA LEU A 21 -26.33 43.60 3.18
C LEU A 21 -26.27 42.25 3.90
N GLU A 22 -26.41 41.17 3.15
CA GLU A 22 -26.46 39.79 3.67
C GLU A 22 -25.40 38.90 3.01
N ILE A 23 -24.86 37.97 3.80
CA ILE A 23 -24.06 36.85 3.29
C ILE A 23 -25.04 35.72 2.97
N ILE A 24 -25.18 35.40 1.68
CA ILE A 24 -26.18 34.43 1.20
C ILE A 24 -25.60 33.03 0.96
N LYS A 25 -24.26 32.91 0.82
CA LYS A 25 -23.54 31.64 0.78
C LYS A 25 -22.21 31.76 1.52
N GLY A 26 -21.86 30.77 2.34
CA GLY A 26 -20.57 30.68 3.02
C GLY A 26 -20.49 31.36 4.40
N PRO A 27 -19.26 31.56 4.93
CA PRO A 27 -17.99 31.27 4.27
C PRO A 27 -17.75 29.77 4.07
N TYR A 28 -17.01 29.43 3.02
CA TYR A 28 -16.51 28.09 2.76
C TYR A 28 -15.03 28.12 2.36
N LEU A 29 -14.34 27.00 2.58
CA LEU A 29 -12.89 26.90 2.45
C LEU A 29 -12.49 26.00 1.29
N GLN A 30 -11.53 26.43 0.47
CA GLN A 30 -11.01 25.68 -0.67
C GLN A 30 -9.48 25.81 -0.79
N ASP A 31 -8.89 24.99 -1.67
CA ASP A 31 -7.46 24.97 -2.02
C ASP A 31 -6.49 25.06 -0.82
N VAL A 32 -6.72 24.26 0.24
CA VAL A 32 -5.80 24.26 1.38
C VAL A 32 -4.44 23.68 0.99
N THR A 33 -3.38 24.36 1.38
CA THR A 33 -2.00 23.88 1.28
C THR A 33 -1.32 23.96 2.65
N GLN A 34 -0.04 23.58 2.72
CA GLN A 34 0.74 23.75 3.95
C GLN A 34 0.93 25.25 4.30
N THR A 35 0.86 26.14 3.32
CA THR A 35 1.19 27.57 3.53
C THR A 35 0.10 28.52 3.09
N GLY A 36 -1.06 28.02 2.67
CA GLY A 36 -2.13 28.84 2.14
C GLY A 36 -3.50 28.16 2.19
N ILE A 37 -4.53 28.97 1.96
CA ILE A 37 -5.93 28.54 1.89
C ILE A 37 -6.74 29.61 1.15
N THR A 38 -7.81 29.21 0.47
CA THR A 38 -8.78 30.12 -0.13
C THR A 38 -10.07 30.16 0.67
N ILE A 39 -10.56 31.37 0.96
CA ILE A 39 -11.83 31.61 1.65
C ILE A 39 -12.80 32.25 0.67
N MET A 40 -13.97 31.64 0.53
CA MET A 40 -15.01 32.09 -0.39
C MET A 40 -16.34 32.36 0.30
N TRP A 41 -17.10 33.31 -0.23
CA TRP A 41 -18.48 33.60 0.18
C TRP A 41 -19.22 34.38 -0.90
N GLU A 42 -20.54 34.47 -0.78
CA GLU A 42 -21.37 35.31 -1.66
C GLU A 42 -22.24 36.27 -0.84
N THR A 43 -22.36 37.51 -1.31
CA THR A 43 -23.28 38.53 -0.79
C THR A 43 -24.46 38.80 -1.73
N ASP A 44 -25.58 39.30 -1.20
CA ASP A 44 -26.78 39.59 -1.96
C ASP A 44 -26.61 40.72 -3.00
N LYS A 45 -25.65 41.63 -2.76
CA LYS A 45 -25.28 42.75 -3.64
C LYS A 45 -23.75 42.96 -3.70
N PRO A 46 -23.22 43.58 -4.77
CA PRO A 46 -21.79 43.85 -4.89
C PRO A 46 -21.23 44.56 -3.65
N SER A 47 -20.14 44.03 -3.11
CA SER A 47 -19.51 44.53 -1.89
C SER A 47 -18.00 44.24 -1.88
N THR A 48 -17.27 44.96 -1.04
CA THR A 48 -15.83 44.74 -0.84
C THR A 48 -15.55 43.40 -0.16
N SER A 49 -14.33 42.88 -0.35
CA SER A 49 -13.90 41.59 0.21
C SER A 49 -12.82 41.80 1.26
N LEU A 50 -13.04 41.41 2.51
CA LEU A 50 -12.01 41.48 3.55
C LEU A 50 -12.08 40.25 4.47
N VAL A 51 -10.95 39.57 4.64
CA VAL A 51 -10.75 38.55 5.67
C VAL A 51 -9.84 39.10 6.75
N ARG A 52 -10.24 38.96 8.02
CA ARG A 52 -9.35 39.14 9.17
C ARG A 52 -9.00 37.77 9.74
N TYR A 53 -7.72 37.51 9.97
CA TYR A 53 -7.23 36.20 10.40
C TYR A 53 -6.04 36.31 11.37
N GLY A 54 -5.67 35.19 12.00
CA GLY A 54 -4.50 35.08 12.86
C GLY A 54 -4.58 33.84 13.77
N GLY A 55 -3.62 33.68 14.68
CA GLY A 55 -3.59 32.57 15.63
C GLY A 55 -4.63 32.74 16.75
N ALA A 56 -4.19 33.23 17.92
CA ALA A 56 -5.09 33.52 19.04
C ALA A 56 -5.98 34.76 18.77
N GLU A 57 -5.36 35.81 18.23
CA GLU A 57 -5.97 37.10 17.89
C GLU A 57 -6.07 37.29 16.37
N LEU A 58 -7.06 38.07 15.91
CA LEU A 58 -7.28 38.40 14.49
C LEU A 58 -6.48 39.65 14.08
N SER A 59 -5.15 39.53 14.12
CA SER A 59 -4.20 40.63 13.90
C SER A 59 -3.91 40.93 12.43
N GLU A 60 -4.13 39.96 11.54
CA GLU A 60 -3.83 40.08 10.11
C GLU A 60 -5.11 40.30 9.31
N TYR A 61 -4.96 40.87 8.11
CA TYR A 61 -6.05 41.07 7.18
C TYR A 61 -5.61 40.95 5.73
N LYS A 62 -6.51 40.48 4.87
CA LYS A 62 -6.32 40.43 3.42
C LYS A 62 -7.64 40.70 2.71
N GLY A 63 -7.62 41.53 1.68
CA GLY A 63 -8.83 42.01 1.03
C GLY A 63 -8.58 42.99 -0.09
N GLY A 64 -9.65 43.50 -0.68
CA GLY A 64 -9.62 44.50 -1.73
C GLY A 64 -10.87 45.38 -1.76
N GLU A 65 -10.75 46.53 -2.41
CA GLU A 65 -11.82 47.53 -2.53
C GLU A 65 -12.76 47.30 -3.72
N ARG A 66 -12.46 46.33 -4.60
CA ARG A 66 -13.33 45.97 -5.71
C ARG A 66 -14.61 45.37 -5.18
N GLU A 67 -15.75 45.94 -5.55
CA GLU A 67 -17.05 45.39 -5.23
C GLU A 67 -17.41 44.22 -6.17
N VAL A 68 -17.69 43.06 -5.57
CA VAL A 68 -18.11 41.82 -6.25
C VAL A 68 -19.21 41.14 -5.43
N LYS A 69 -19.96 40.22 -6.04
CA LYS A 69 -20.96 39.40 -5.31
C LYS A 69 -20.36 38.12 -4.77
N ILE A 70 -19.57 37.41 -5.59
CA ILE A 70 -18.84 36.22 -5.18
C ILE A 70 -17.42 36.65 -4.84
N HIS A 71 -17.02 36.37 -3.61
CA HIS A 71 -15.78 36.82 -3.03
C HIS A 71 -14.82 35.65 -2.92
N GLU A 72 -13.58 35.87 -3.36
CA GLU A 72 -12.50 34.90 -3.26
C GLU A 72 -11.28 35.59 -2.67
N ILE A 73 -10.77 35.08 -1.54
CA ILE A 73 -9.56 35.58 -0.90
C ILE A 73 -8.61 34.43 -0.62
N ARG A 74 -7.52 34.40 -1.38
CA ARG A 74 -6.37 33.53 -1.15
C ARG A 74 -5.43 34.08 -0.08
N ILE A 75 -5.22 33.35 1.01
CA ILE A 75 -4.21 33.66 2.03
C ILE A 75 -2.99 32.76 1.81
N GLU A 76 -1.80 33.33 1.94
CA GLU A 76 -0.50 32.66 1.71
C GLU A 76 0.47 33.04 2.84
N GLY A 77 1.60 32.31 2.93
CA GLY A 77 2.62 32.56 3.95
C GLY A 77 2.25 32.06 5.36
N LEU A 78 1.25 31.18 5.44
CA LEU A 78 0.83 30.54 6.69
C LEU A 78 1.84 29.47 7.13
N MET A 79 1.86 29.17 8.42
CA MET A 79 2.63 28.05 8.94
C MET A 79 1.93 26.72 8.64
N PRO A 80 2.67 25.66 8.24
CA PRO A 80 2.12 24.31 8.08
C PRO A 80 1.49 23.78 9.36
N GLU A 81 0.50 22.88 9.20
CA GLU A 81 -0.16 22.16 10.29
C GLU A 81 -0.74 23.06 11.41
N THR A 82 -0.99 24.34 11.13
CA THR A 82 -1.31 25.36 12.13
C THR A 82 -2.77 25.75 12.06
N ARG A 83 -3.39 25.91 13.23
CA ARG A 83 -4.77 26.38 13.34
C ARG A 83 -4.83 27.90 13.33
N TYR A 84 -5.62 28.46 12.43
CA TYR A 84 -5.88 29.90 12.32
C TYR A 84 -7.37 30.18 12.59
N ARG A 85 -7.65 31.31 13.24
CA ARG A 85 -8.99 31.89 13.37
C ARG A 85 -9.19 32.92 12.27
N TYR A 86 -10.42 33.07 11.81
CA TYR A 86 -10.76 34.09 10.82
C TYR A 86 -12.21 34.58 10.93
N LYS A 87 -12.49 35.74 10.32
CA LYS A 87 -13.84 36.20 9.98
C LYS A 87 -13.81 36.97 8.66
N ILE A 88 -14.93 36.98 7.95
CA ILE A 88 -15.09 37.75 6.72
C ILE A 88 -15.89 39.02 7.00
N ILE A 89 -15.61 40.07 6.22
CA ILE A 89 -16.24 41.38 6.30
C ILE A 89 -16.49 41.86 4.88
N SER A 90 -17.71 42.32 4.61
CA SER A 90 -18.11 42.91 3.34
C SER A 90 -18.79 44.24 3.54
N ARG A 91 -18.49 45.21 2.67
CA ARG A 91 -19.11 46.56 2.69
C ARG A 91 -19.65 46.94 1.32
N SER A 92 -20.85 47.51 1.29
CA SER A 92 -21.49 48.06 0.10
C SER A 92 -22.06 49.43 0.45
N GLY A 93 -21.45 50.50 -0.06
CA GLY A 93 -21.75 51.87 0.37
C GLY A 93 -21.59 52.06 1.88
N ASN A 94 -22.69 52.40 2.58
CA ASN A 94 -22.71 52.63 4.03
C ASN A 94 -23.05 51.36 4.84
N GLU A 95 -23.28 50.23 4.18
CA GLU A 95 -23.65 48.98 4.82
C GLU A 95 -22.44 48.07 5.00
N GLU A 96 -22.40 47.35 6.14
CA GLU A 96 -21.36 46.39 6.46
C GLU A 96 -21.99 45.13 7.05
N ILE A 97 -21.50 43.96 6.61
CA ILE A 97 -21.82 42.66 7.20
C ILE A 97 -20.52 41.96 7.63
N GLN A 98 -20.57 41.24 8.74
CA GLN A 98 -19.47 40.41 9.22
C GLN A 98 -19.97 39.01 9.57
N SER A 99 -19.16 37.98 9.31
CA SER A 99 -19.44 36.64 9.82
C SER A 99 -19.11 36.51 11.31
N GLY A 100 -19.52 35.38 11.91
CA GLY A 100 -18.91 34.87 13.13
C GLY A 100 -17.41 34.58 12.97
N VAL A 101 -16.72 34.32 14.08
CA VAL A 101 -15.32 33.89 14.07
C VAL A 101 -15.25 32.38 13.89
N TYR A 102 -14.66 31.95 12.79
CA TYR A 102 -14.42 30.55 12.46
C TYR A 102 -12.94 30.22 12.57
N ALA A 103 -12.58 28.98 12.28
CA ALA A 103 -11.19 28.54 12.27
C ALA A 103 -10.96 27.43 11.24
N PHE A 104 -9.75 27.38 10.70
CA PHE A 104 -9.27 26.33 9.81
C PHE A 104 -7.89 25.85 10.26
N ARG A 105 -7.42 24.74 9.69
CA ARG A 105 -6.05 24.24 9.86
C ARG A 105 -5.39 24.14 8.48
N THR A 106 -4.16 24.62 8.34
CA THR A 106 -3.36 24.39 7.13
C THR A 106 -3.04 22.91 6.97
N ALA A 107 -2.74 22.48 5.75
CA ALA A 107 -2.53 21.07 5.45
C ALA A 107 -1.42 20.46 6.35
N PRO A 108 -1.57 19.19 6.75
CA PRO A 108 -0.65 18.53 7.66
C PRO A 108 0.71 18.32 7.01
N GLN A 109 1.73 18.12 7.86
CA GLN A 109 2.99 17.55 7.40
C GLN A 109 2.81 16.11 6.97
N ARG A 110 3.82 15.57 6.26
CA ARG A 110 3.75 14.27 5.59
C ARG A 110 3.26 13.13 6.51
N ASP A 111 3.85 12.98 7.70
CA ASP A 111 3.57 11.85 8.59
C ASP A 111 2.49 12.13 9.64
N THR A 112 1.90 13.33 9.61
CA THR A 112 0.83 13.72 10.51
C THR A 112 -0.47 13.00 10.12
N PRO A 113 -1.11 12.27 11.06
CA PRO A 113 -2.37 11.59 10.77
C PRO A 113 -3.45 12.58 10.37
N PHE A 114 -4.29 12.18 9.42
CA PHE A 114 -5.42 12.99 8.98
C PHE A 114 -6.61 12.13 8.59
N ARG A 115 -7.78 12.76 8.61
CA ARG A 115 -9.06 12.18 8.19
C ARG A 115 -9.64 12.98 7.04
N PHE A 116 -10.08 12.30 6.01
CA PHE A 116 -10.92 12.91 4.98
C PHE A 116 -12.21 12.13 4.77
N VAL A 117 -13.23 12.82 4.26
CA VAL A 117 -14.54 12.25 3.98
C VAL A 117 -14.90 12.44 2.52
N VAL A 118 -15.47 11.40 1.91
CA VAL A 118 -15.96 11.42 0.53
C VAL A 118 -17.45 11.13 0.53
N TRP A 119 -18.19 11.83 -0.34
CA TRP A 119 -19.62 11.68 -0.56
C TRP A 119 -19.98 12.19 -1.96
N GLY A 120 -21.17 11.91 -2.47
CA GLY A 120 -21.58 12.35 -3.81
C GLY A 120 -23.08 12.35 -3.99
N ASP A 121 -23.53 12.96 -5.09
CA ASP A 121 -24.94 12.97 -5.51
C ASP A 121 -25.84 13.59 -4.43
N ASN A 122 -25.31 14.63 -3.79
CA ASN A 122 -25.89 15.31 -2.65
C ASN A 122 -26.88 16.41 -3.06
N ARG A 123 -27.78 16.08 -4.00
CA ARG A 123 -28.78 16.98 -4.61
C ARG A 123 -30.23 16.54 -4.35
N THR A 124 -31.20 17.33 -4.81
CA THR A 124 -32.65 16.99 -4.86
C THR A 124 -33.35 16.83 -3.50
N ASP A 125 -33.02 15.83 -2.67
CA ASP A 125 -33.56 15.68 -1.31
C ASP A 125 -32.67 16.40 -0.29
N VAL A 126 -32.92 17.70 -0.18
CA VAL A 126 -32.21 18.61 0.73
C VAL A 126 -32.25 18.15 2.18
N LYS A 127 -33.33 17.49 2.63
CA LYS A 127 -33.41 17.01 4.02
C LYS A 127 -32.46 15.85 4.26
N MET A 128 -32.36 14.92 3.31
CA MET A 128 -31.39 13.82 3.40
C MET A 128 -29.96 14.35 3.26
N CYS A 129 -29.71 15.25 2.31
CA CYS A 129 -28.41 15.91 2.16
C CYS A 129 -27.96 16.61 3.45
N GLN A 130 -28.84 17.35 4.13
CA GLN A 130 -28.54 17.96 5.43
C GLN A 130 -28.23 16.94 6.53
N ARG A 131 -28.87 15.75 6.51
CA ARG A 131 -28.58 14.68 7.49
C ARG A 131 -27.21 14.06 7.23
N VAL A 132 -26.86 13.82 5.97
CA VAL A 132 -25.53 13.32 5.59
C VAL A 132 -24.47 14.38 5.91
N ALA A 133 -24.70 15.66 5.60
CA ALA A 133 -23.78 16.74 5.95
C ALA A 133 -23.51 16.85 7.47
N LYS A 134 -24.55 16.66 8.31
CA LYS A 134 -24.39 16.57 9.77
C LYS A 134 -23.61 15.33 10.20
N LEU A 135 -23.83 14.18 9.54
CA LEU A 135 -23.05 12.97 9.76
C LEU A 135 -21.56 13.21 9.47
N ILE A 136 -21.25 13.86 8.34
CA ILE A 136 -19.89 14.26 7.94
C ILE A 136 -19.28 15.17 8.99
N SER A 137 -19.98 16.23 9.41
CA SER A 137 -19.52 17.16 10.45
C SER A 137 -19.18 16.42 11.75
N ALA A 138 -20.01 15.45 12.15
CA ALA A 138 -19.77 14.63 13.34
C ALA A 138 -18.53 13.71 13.24
N GLN A 139 -18.02 13.43 12.03
CA GLN A 139 -16.78 12.68 11.84
C GLN A 139 -15.53 13.52 12.10
N ASN A 140 -15.64 14.83 12.30
CA ASN A 140 -14.50 15.75 12.45
C ASN A 140 -13.43 15.57 11.35
N PRO A 141 -13.78 15.68 10.05
CA PRO A 141 -12.82 15.57 8.96
C PRO A 141 -11.86 16.76 8.93
N ASP A 142 -10.63 16.52 8.47
CA ASP A 142 -9.67 17.55 8.09
C ASP A 142 -9.91 18.05 6.64
N LEU A 143 -10.60 17.25 5.83
CA LEU A 143 -10.90 17.49 4.41
C LEU A 143 -12.22 16.80 3.99
N VAL A 144 -13.02 17.44 3.12
CA VAL A 144 -14.21 16.80 2.50
C VAL A 144 -14.11 16.90 0.97
N ILE A 145 -14.42 15.81 0.26
CA ILE A 145 -14.42 15.76 -1.20
C ILE A 145 -15.78 15.24 -1.69
N SER A 146 -16.47 16.02 -2.52
CA SER A 146 -17.66 15.57 -3.24
C SER A 146 -17.26 14.96 -4.58
N VAL A 147 -17.87 13.84 -4.96
CA VAL A 147 -17.70 13.22 -6.29
C VAL A 147 -18.75 13.69 -7.31
N GLY A 148 -19.36 14.86 -7.09
CA GLY A 148 -20.18 15.57 -8.08
C GLY A 148 -21.68 15.41 -7.87
N ASP A 149 -22.46 16.04 -8.75
CA ASP A 149 -23.92 16.12 -8.68
C ASP A 149 -24.37 16.77 -7.35
N VAL A 150 -23.85 17.96 -7.09
CA VAL A 150 -24.15 18.74 -5.89
C VAL A 150 -25.43 19.56 -6.00
N VAL A 151 -25.95 19.72 -7.22
CA VAL A 151 -27.22 20.40 -7.52
C VAL A 151 -28.05 19.62 -8.55
N GLY A 152 -29.37 19.76 -8.53
CA GLY A 152 -30.27 19.16 -9.52
C GLY A 152 -30.05 19.65 -10.96
N ASN A 153 -29.61 20.89 -11.14
CA ASN A 153 -29.35 21.54 -12.40
C ASN A 153 -28.45 22.77 -12.16
N GLY A 154 -27.21 22.70 -12.65
CA GLY A 154 -26.20 23.76 -12.48
C GLY A 154 -26.56 25.11 -13.10
N ASP A 155 -27.50 25.15 -14.04
CA ASP A 155 -27.99 26.40 -14.64
C ASP A 155 -28.98 27.14 -13.72
N VAL A 156 -29.45 26.51 -12.64
CA VAL A 156 -30.43 27.09 -11.71
C VAL A 156 -29.72 27.60 -10.45
N TYR A 157 -29.44 28.90 -10.43
CA TYR A 157 -28.73 29.58 -9.35
C TYR A 157 -29.26 29.26 -7.93
N GLU A 158 -30.58 29.22 -7.75
CA GLU A 158 -31.20 28.98 -6.44
C GLU A 158 -30.90 27.58 -5.88
N GLN A 159 -30.66 26.59 -6.76
CA GLN A 159 -30.34 25.23 -6.34
C GLN A 159 -28.96 25.15 -5.69
N TRP A 160 -27.99 25.96 -6.13
CA TRP A 160 -26.68 26.05 -5.46
C TRP A 160 -26.82 26.43 -3.99
N GLY A 161 -27.63 27.45 -3.70
CA GLY A 161 -27.89 27.88 -2.31
C GLY A 161 -28.61 26.81 -1.51
N ARG A 162 -29.67 26.23 -2.07
CA ARG A 162 -30.57 25.31 -1.35
C ARG A 162 -30.01 23.90 -1.19
N GLU A 163 -29.39 23.34 -2.22
CA GLU A 163 -29.00 21.93 -2.32
C GLU A 163 -27.53 21.69 -1.96
N TYR A 164 -26.64 22.66 -2.21
CA TYR A 164 -25.22 22.52 -1.90
C TYR A 164 -24.78 23.36 -0.70
N PHE A 165 -24.82 24.70 -0.82
CA PHE A 165 -24.27 25.60 0.19
C PHE A 165 -25.03 25.57 1.52
N GLY A 166 -26.35 25.36 1.49
CA GLY A 166 -27.17 25.16 2.67
C GLY A 166 -26.70 23.95 3.50
N PRO A 167 -26.67 22.73 2.95
CA PRO A 167 -26.18 21.55 3.67
C PRO A 167 -24.73 21.64 4.18
N ILE A 168 -23.78 22.07 3.34
CA ILE A 168 -22.36 22.10 3.73
C ILE A 168 -22.03 23.18 4.76
N SER A 169 -22.91 24.16 4.98
CA SER A 169 -22.72 25.23 5.98
C SER A 169 -22.44 24.71 7.40
N SER A 170 -22.79 23.45 7.68
CA SER A 170 -22.49 22.76 8.95
C SER A 170 -21.02 22.41 9.18
N PHE A 171 -20.16 22.52 8.17
CA PHE A 171 -18.72 22.25 8.30
C PHE A 171 -17.82 23.09 7.39
N ALA A 172 -18.31 23.59 6.25
CA ALA A 172 -17.48 24.21 5.21
C ALA A 172 -16.78 25.50 5.65
N HIS A 173 -17.28 26.18 6.70
CA HIS A 173 -16.61 27.32 7.33
C HIS A 173 -15.34 26.93 8.11
N SER A 174 -15.05 25.64 8.28
CA SER A 174 -13.93 25.16 9.08
C SER A 174 -13.19 23.98 8.46
N VAL A 175 -13.81 23.28 7.52
CA VAL A 175 -13.22 22.14 6.82
C VAL A 175 -13.15 22.47 5.32
N PRO A 176 -11.96 22.43 4.69
CA PRO A 176 -11.80 22.60 3.25
C PRO A 176 -12.59 21.57 2.45
N THR A 177 -13.25 22.02 1.39
CA THR A 177 -14.12 21.21 0.54
C THR A 177 -13.66 21.25 -0.92
N TYR A 178 -13.70 20.11 -1.60
CA TYR A 178 -13.41 19.96 -3.03
C TYR A 178 -14.58 19.24 -3.71
N VAL A 179 -14.75 19.46 -5.02
CA VAL A 179 -15.81 18.86 -5.83
C VAL A 179 -15.23 18.37 -7.15
N ALA A 180 -15.38 17.09 -7.44
CA ALA A 180 -15.29 16.59 -8.81
C ALA A 180 -16.62 16.91 -9.50
N ILE A 181 -16.61 17.54 -10.66
CA ILE A 181 -17.84 17.96 -11.35
C ILE A 181 -18.62 16.75 -11.89
N GLY A 182 -19.94 16.75 -11.72
CA GLY A 182 -20.88 15.75 -12.23
C GLY A 182 -21.72 16.26 -13.39
N ASN A 183 -22.59 15.39 -13.93
CA ASN A 183 -23.35 15.71 -15.13
C ASN A 183 -24.51 16.69 -14.85
N HIS A 184 -24.98 16.79 -13.61
CA HIS A 184 -26.02 17.76 -13.26
C HIS A 184 -25.51 19.19 -13.12
N GLU A 185 -24.20 19.40 -12.93
CA GLU A 185 -23.59 20.73 -12.97
C GLU A 185 -23.60 21.33 -14.39
N ARG A 186 -23.69 20.51 -15.45
CA ARG A 186 -23.94 20.90 -16.86
C ARG A 186 -22.90 21.85 -17.46
N ASP A 187 -21.65 21.81 -16.98
CA ASP A 187 -20.61 22.81 -17.35
C ASP A 187 -21.11 24.26 -17.19
N SER A 188 -22.01 24.49 -16.22
CA SER A 188 -22.53 25.83 -15.92
C SER A 188 -21.42 26.72 -15.38
N HIS A 189 -21.39 27.98 -15.83
CA HIS A 189 -20.45 28.98 -15.29
C HIS A 189 -20.60 29.17 -13.78
N TRP A 190 -21.76 28.83 -13.20
CA TRP A 190 -21.94 28.89 -11.75
C TRP A 190 -21.02 27.91 -11.02
N PHE A 191 -20.70 26.75 -11.60
CA PHE A 191 -19.70 25.86 -11.00
C PHE A 191 -18.36 26.58 -10.90
N ASP A 192 -17.87 27.12 -12.02
CA ASP A 192 -16.60 27.85 -12.11
C ASP A 192 -16.57 29.07 -11.18
N ASP A 193 -17.67 29.82 -11.09
CA ASP A 193 -17.76 30.99 -10.22
C ASP A 193 -17.77 30.61 -8.72
N PHE A 194 -18.28 29.42 -8.36
CA PHE A 194 -18.47 29.00 -6.98
C PHE A 194 -17.32 28.17 -6.39
N VAL A 195 -16.36 27.77 -7.22
CA VAL A 195 -15.17 27.04 -6.77
C VAL A 195 -13.90 27.86 -6.98
N SER A 196 -12.87 27.50 -6.22
CA SER A 196 -11.49 27.99 -6.33
C SER A 196 -10.61 26.82 -5.90
N GLN A 197 -10.58 25.81 -6.78
CA GLN A 197 -9.82 24.57 -6.59
C GLN A 197 -8.44 24.69 -7.27
N PRO A 198 -7.49 23.80 -6.98
CA PRO A 198 -6.18 23.84 -7.63
C PRO A 198 -6.25 23.74 -9.16
N GLY A 199 -5.17 24.16 -9.80
CA GLY A 199 -4.94 23.91 -11.22
C GLY A 199 -5.92 24.66 -12.11
N ASN A 200 -6.72 23.92 -12.88
CA ASN A 200 -7.76 24.48 -13.74
C ASN A 200 -9.17 24.22 -13.22
N GLU A 201 -9.28 23.80 -11.95
CA GLU A 201 -10.54 23.60 -11.22
C GLU A 201 -11.44 22.44 -11.69
N HIS A 202 -11.12 21.82 -12.84
CA HIS A 202 -11.83 20.66 -13.39
C HIS A 202 -11.05 19.36 -13.21
N TRP A 203 -9.77 19.35 -13.59
CA TRP A 203 -8.85 18.24 -13.35
C TRP A 203 -7.54 18.75 -12.76
N PHE A 204 -7.27 18.30 -11.55
CA PHE A 204 -6.18 18.83 -10.75
C PHE A 204 -5.69 17.81 -9.75
N ALA A 205 -4.53 18.09 -9.16
CA ALA A 205 -3.96 17.23 -8.14
C ALA A 205 -3.33 18.05 -7.03
N PHE A 206 -3.43 17.55 -5.81
CA PHE A 206 -2.80 18.14 -4.64
C PHE A 206 -2.34 17.06 -3.66
N SER A 207 -1.43 17.44 -2.77
CA SER A 207 -0.91 16.55 -1.73
C SER A 207 -1.45 16.98 -0.38
N TYR A 208 -1.86 16.00 0.42
CA TYR A 208 -2.32 16.22 1.79
C TYR A 208 -1.72 15.12 2.67
N GLY A 209 -0.88 15.51 3.63
CA GLY A 209 -0.05 14.58 4.39
C GLY A 209 0.86 13.75 3.48
N ASN A 210 0.87 12.44 3.65
CA ASN A 210 1.62 11.50 2.82
C ASN A 210 0.85 11.00 1.60
N SER A 211 -0.28 11.61 1.25
CA SER A 211 -1.17 11.11 0.20
C SER A 211 -1.28 12.07 -0.99
N ARG A 212 -1.54 11.51 -2.18
CA ARG A 212 -1.80 12.26 -3.42
C ARG A 212 -3.25 12.12 -3.83
N PHE A 213 -3.90 13.25 -4.10
CA PHE A 213 -5.29 13.34 -4.52
C PHE A 213 -5.32 13.84 -5.96
N ILE A 214 -6.05 13.14 -6.84
CA ILE A 214 -6.21 13.48 -8.26
C ILE A 214 -7.70 13.54 -8.56
N ILE A 215 -8.18 14.69 -9.01
CA ILE A 215 -9.58 14.91 -9.41
C ILE A 215 -9.61 14.96 -10.94
N LEU A 216 -10.58 14.29 -11.55
CA LEU A 216 -10.83 14.26 -12.98
C LEU A 216 -12.27 14.67 -13.30
N ASP A 217 -12.46 15.25 -14.48
CA ASP A 217 -13.74 15.67 -15.02
C ASP A 217 -14.19 14.67 -16.10
N THR A 218 -15.22 13.89 -15.79
CA THR A 218 -15.76 12.87 -16.69
C THR A 218 -16.88 13.40 -17.60
N ASN A 219 -17.20 14.70 -17.55
CA ASN A 219 -18.07 15.36 -18.53
C ASN A 219 -17.28 15.84 -19.75
N ARG A 220 -15.98 16.07 -19.58
CA ARG A 220 -15.06 16.53 -20.63
C ARG A 220 -14.28 15.38 -21.26
N PRO A 221 -13.70 15.54 -22.47
CA PRO A 221 -12.92 14.48 -23.10
C PRO A 221 -11.76 13.98 -22.22
N TYR A 222 -11.66 12.65 -22.07
CA TYR A 222 -10.61 11.94 -21.34
C TYR A 222 -10.05 10.74 -22.15
N ASP A 223 -10.30 10.71 -23.45
CA ASP A 223 -9.67 9.74 -24.34
C ASP A 223 -8.16 10.03 -24.50
N PRO A 224 -7.34 9.11 -25.02
CA PRO A 224 -5.89 9.27 -25.12
C PRO A 224 -5.39 10.53 -25.85
N ASN A 225 -6.20 11.16 -26.71
CA ASN A 225 -5.83 12.38 -27.41
C ASN A 225 -6.21 13.67 -26.66
N SER A 226 -7.07 13.57 -25.63
CA SER A 226 -7.53 14.70 -24.83
C SER A 226 -6.40 15.35 -24.01
N GLU A 227 -6.58 16.62 -23.66
CA GLU A 227 -5.65 17.35 -22.79
C GLU A 227 -5.62 16.75 -21.38
N GLN A 228 -6.81 16.41 -20.84
CA GLN A 228 -6.96 15.80 -19.53
C GLN A 228 -6.22 14.46 -19.42
N TYR A 229 -6.35 13.56 -20.39
CA TYR A 229 -5.64 12.28 -20.35
C TYR A 229 -4.12 12.47 -20.38
N LYS A 230 -3.63 13.35 -21.27
CA LYS A 230 -2.19 13.66 -21.36
C LYS A 230 -1.66 14.26 -20.05
N TRP A 231 -2.44 15.14 -19.43
CA TRP A 231 -2.14 15.70 -18.12
C TRP A 231 -2.10 14.61 -17.05
N LEU A 232 -3.09 13.72 -17.01
CA LEU A 232 -3.16 12.60 -16.05
C LEU A 232 -1.93 11.70 -16.18
N VAL A 233 -1.55 11.29 -17.39
CA VAL A 233 -0.35 10.45 -17.59
C VAL A 233 0.92 11.15 -17.12
N LYS A 234 1.00 12.48 -17.22
CA LYS A 234 2.12 13.25 -16.68
C LYS A 234 2.07 13.29 -15.14
N GLU A 235 0.90 13.51 -14.55
CA GLU A 235 0.70 13.53 -13.11
C GLU A 235 1.01 12.19 -12.45
N LEU A 236 0.58 11.07 -13.05
CA LEU A 236 0.89 9.72 -12.56
C LEU A 236 2.39 9.37 -12.59
N LYS A 237 3.21 10.21 -13.23
CA LYS A 237 4.68 10.09 -13.28
C LYS A 237 5.38 11.16 -12.44
N SER A 238 4.64 12.05 -11.78
CA SER A 238 5.18 13.11 -10.93
C SER A 238 5.91 12.54 -9.71
N GLU A 239 6.84 13.31 -9.16
CA GLU A 239 7.57 12.90 -7.95
C GLU A 239 6.63 12.89 -6.74
N GLU A 240 5.66 13.80 -6.69
CA GLU A 240 4.61 13.85 -5.68
C GLU A 240 3.78 12.56 -5.67
N PHE A 241 3.39 12.07 -6.85
CA PHE A 241 2.63 10.82 -6.98
C PHE A 241 3.48 9.59 -6.60
N LYS A 242 4.74 9.52 -7.05
CA LYS A 242 5.64 8.41 -6.69
C LYS A 242 5.95 8.38 -5.20
N ARG A 243 6.14 9.55 -4.57
CA ARG A 243 6.44 9.67 -3.14
C ARG A 243 5.22 9.44 -2.25
N ALA A 244 3.99 9.49 -2.76
CA ALA A 244 2.81 9.27 -1.93
C ALA A 244 2.79 7.86 -1.33
N ALA A 245 2.39 7.73 -0.06
CA ALA A 245 2.11 6.45 0.56
C ALA A 245 0.77 5.87 0.05
N PHE A 246 -0.20 6.75 -0.18
CA PHE A 246 -1.53 6.42 -0.72
C PHE A 246 -1.93 7.39 -1.85
N ARG A 247 -2.60 6.88 -2.88
CA ARG A 247 -2.99 7.59 -4.10
C ARG A 247 -4.49 7.44 -4.33
N PHE A 248 -5.20 8.56 -4.39
CA PHE A 248 -6.64 8.61 -4.55
C PHE A 248 -7.01 9.32 -5.85
N VAL A 249 -7.97 8.75 -6.58
CA VAL A 249 -8.53 9.36 -7.78
C VAL A 249 -10.03 9.58 -7.58
N PHE A 250 -10.56 10.73 -7.98
CA PHE A 250 -11.95 11.12 -7.82
C PHE A 250 -12.51 11.57 -9.17
N PHE A 251 -13.66 11.05 -9.56
CA PHE A 251 -14.43 11.53 -10.71
C PHE A 251 -15.89 11.09 -10.61
N HIS A 252 -16.79 11.77 -11.30
CA HIS A 252 -18.22 11.49 -11.14
C HIS A 252 -18.68 10.13 -11.66
N HIS A 253 -18.44 9.82 -12.94
CA HIS A 253 -19.03 8.63 -13.57
C HIS A 253 -18.21 7.34 -13.32
N PRO A 254 -18.78 6.29 -12.72
CA PRO A 254 -18.05 5.09 -12.33
C PRO A 254 -17.64 4.21 -13.52
N PRO A 255 -16.50 3.50 -13.45
CA PRO A 255 -16.17 2.47 -14.43
C PRO A 255 -17.08 1.24 -14.31
N TYR A 256 -17.56 0.89 -13.13
CA TYR A 256 -18.40 -0.30 -12.90
C TYR A 256 -19.52 0.11 -11.97
N SER A 257 -20.75 -0.30 -12.28
CA SER A 257 -21.93 -0.10 -11.45
C SER A 257 -22.88 -1.28 -11.64
N GLU A 258 -23.46 -1.75 -10.54
CA GLU A 258 -24.41 -2.86 -10.49
C GLU A 258 -25.84 -2.37 -10.28
N GLN A 259 -26.05 -1.23 -9.62
CA GLN A 259 -27.39 -0.68 -9.36
C GLN A 259 -27.75 0.50 -10.27
N TRP A 260 -29.01 0.55 -10.73
CA TRP A 260 -29.63 1.70 -11.42
C TRP A 260 -31.14 1.49 -11.56
N ASP A 261 -31.98 2.41 -11.05
CA ASP A 261 -33.44 2.24 -11.10
C ASP A 261 -34.04 2.34 -12.51
N SER A 262 -33.31 2.94 -13.45
CA SER A 262 -33.67 2.87 -14.88
C SER A 262 -32.97 1.66 -15.53
N PRO A 263 -33.57 0.91 -16.46
CA PRO A 263 -32.89 -0.24 -17.04
C PRO A 263 -31.66 0.15 -17.88
N GLY A 264 -30.53 -0.54 -17.67
CA GLY A 264 -29.45 -0.65 -18.66
C GLY A 264 -28.16 0.11 -18.37
N TYR A 265 -28.04 0.84 -17.25
CA TYR A 265 -26.76 1.44 -16.85
C TYR A 265 -25.91 0.41 -16.09
N THR A 266 -24.61 0.36 -16.40
CA THR A 266 -23.67 -0.58 -15.76
C THR A 266 -22.29 0.05 -15.52
N GLY A 267 -22.22 1.38 -15.46
CA GLY A 267 -20.97 2.16 -15.48
C GLY A 267 -20.46 2.48 -16.90
N GLU A 268 -19.55 3.43 -16.98
CA GLU A 268 -19.03 4.00 -18.23
C GLU A 268 -18.00 3.12 -18.92
N GLU A 269 -18.30 2.67 -20.14
CA GLU A 269 -17.35 1.94 -20.98
C GLU A 269 -16.09 2.75 -21.31
N PRO A 270 -16.18 4.05 -21.66
CA PRO A 270 -14.98 4.83 -21.93
C PRO A 270 -14.07 5.00 -20.72
N VAL A 271 -14.62 5.10 -19.50
CA VAL A 271 -13.83 5.14 -18.25
C VAL A 271 -13.08 3.82 -18.06
N ARG A 272 -13.77 2.67 -18.22
CA ARG A 272 -13.15 1.33 -18.19
C ARG A 272 -12.07 1.16 -19.25
N ARG A 273 -12.27 1.75 -20.43
CA ARG A 273 -11.37 1.57 -21.56
C ARG A 273 -10.12 2.45 -21.46
N TYR A 274 -10.27 3.70 -21.03
CA TYR A 274 -9.19 4.69 -21.08
C TYR A 274 -8.54 4.91 -19.72
N LEU A 275 -9.31 5.13 -18.66
CA LEU A 275 -8.78 5.52 -17.36
C LEU A 275 -8.32 4.31 -16.55
N VAL A 276 -9.15 3.27 -16.43
CA VAL A 276 -8.84 2.08 -15.64
C VAL A 276 -7.44 1.50 -15.92
N PRO A 277 -7.02 1.23 -17.18
CA PRO A 277 -5.72 0.64 -17.44
C PRO A 277 -4.53 1.52 -17.01
N VAL A 278 -4.67 2.85 -17.09
CA VAL A 278 -3.59 3.77 -16.71
C VAL A 278 -3.51 3.96 -15.20
N LEU A 279 -4.65 4.02 -14.50
CA LEU A 279 -4.70 4.12 -13.04
C LEU A 279 -4.14 2.85 -12.38
N GLU A 280 -4.55 1.68 -12.86
CA GLU A 280 -4.04 0.39 -12.40
C GLU A 280 -2.52 0.29 -12.58
N ARG A 281 -2.01 0.58 -13.78
CA ARG A 281 -0.57 0.52 -14.09
C ARG A 281 0.28 1.40 -13.18
N HIS A 282 -0.23 2.56 -12.76
CA HIS A 282 0.54 3.49 -11.92
C HIS A 282 0.30 3.29 -10.42
N GLY A 283 -0.57 2.37 -10.02
CA GLY A 283 -0.71 1.96 -8.62
C GLY A 283 -1.54 2.91 -7.80
N VAL A 284 -2.65 3.39 -8.37
CA VAL A 284 -3.70 4.07 -7.61
C VAL A 284 -4.29 3.09 -6.59
N ASP A 285 -4.51 3.55 -5.36
CA ASP A 285 -5.00 2.72 -4.26
C ASP A 285 -6.53 2.66 -4.21
N ILE A 286 -7.19 3.82 -4.37
CA ILE A 286 -8.65 3.91 -4.36
C ILE A 286 -9.13 4.92 -5.41
N VAL A 287 -10.12 4.51 -6.20
CA VAL A 287 -10.88 5.34 -7.13
C VAL A 287 -12.26 5.57 -6.53
N PHE A 288 -12.68 6.83 -6.43
CA PHE A 288 -13.98 7.25 -5.91
C PHE A 288 -14.84 7.83 -7.02
N SER A 289 -16.10 7.41 -7.04
CA SER A 289 -17.13 7.90 -7.97
C SER A 289 -18.51 8.01 -7.33
N GLY A 290 -19.41 8.69 -8.02
CA GLY A 290 -20.81 8.87 -7.64
C GLY A 290 -21.72 8.36 -8.76
N HIS A 291 -22.65 9.20 -9.19
CA HIS A 291 -23.61 9.01 -10.27
C HIS A 291 -24.67 7.96 -9.95
N THR A 292 -24.26 6.74 -9.62
CA THR A 292 -25.12 5.71 -9.06
C THR A 292 -25.43 6.05 -7.61
N HIS A 293 -26.71 6.16 -7.28
CA HIS A 293 -27.18 6.65 -5.98
C HIS A 293 -27.21 5.53 -4.94
N ASP A 294 -26.08 4.89 -4.69
CA ASP A 294 -25.92 3.85 -3.67
C ASP A 294 -24.47 3.82 -3.15
N TYR A 295 -24.15 2.77 -2.39
CA TYR A 295 -22.78 2.42 -2.02
C TYR A 295 -22.36 1.15 -2.77
N GLU A 296 -21.26 1.20 -3.52
CA GLU A 296 -20.63 -0.01 -4.08
C GLU A 296 -19.13 -0.05 -3.77
N ARG A 297 -18.61 -1.26 -3.54
CA ARG A 297 -17.17 -1.52 -3.42
C ARG A 297 -16.73 -2.62 -4.37
N GLY A 298 -15.93 -2.23 -5.34
CA GLY A 298 -15.08 -3.11 -6.12
C GLY A 298 -13.66 -3.19 -5.62
N ARG A 299 -13.02 -4.33 -5.89
CA ARG A 299 -11.64 -4.65 -5.51
C ARG A 299 -10.99 -5.47 -6.61
N LYS A 300 -9.80 -5.05 -7.05
CA LYS A 300 -9.01 -5.81 -8.03
C LYS A 300 -7.57 -5.96 -7.55
N LEU A 301 -7.07 -7.19 -7.61
CA LEU A 301 -5.65 -7.49 -7.49
C LEU A 301 -5.02 -7.38 -8.89
N LEU A 302 -3.94 -6.59 -8.99
CA LEU A 302 -3.22 -6.34 -10.24
C LEU A 302 -2.09 -7.36 -10.43
N GLU A 303 -1.59 -7.48 -11.67
CA GLU A 303 -0.52 -8.43 -12.04
C GLU A 303 0.79 -8.20 -11.28
N ASP A 304 1.01 -7.01 -10.73
CA ASP A 304 2.17 -6.66 -9.92
C ASP A 304 1.86 -6.55 -8.42
N ASP A 305 0.82 -7.28 -7.99
CA ASP A 305 0.42 -7.50 -6.60
C ASP A 305 -0.05 -6.26 -5.83
N ARG A 306 -0.14 -5.12 -6.52
CA ARG A 306 -0.88 -3.98 -6.03
C ARG A 306 -2.37 -4.29 -6.08
N GLU A 307 -3.09 -3.65 -5.18
CA GLU A 307 -4.54 -3.77 -5.10
C GLU A 307 -5.14 -2.38 -5.23
N ILE A 308 -6.19 -2.29 -6.05
CA ILE A 308 -6.98 -1.09 -6.26
C ILE A 308 -8.43 -1.33 -5.84
N PHE A 309 -9.03 -0.33 -5.20
CA PHE A 309 -10.46 -0.30 -4.89
C PHE A 309 -11.19 0.67 -5.80
N TYR A 310 -12.40 0.30 -6.22
CA TYR A 310 -13.34 1.17 -6.93
C TYR A 310 -14.54 1.37 -6.02
N ILE A 311 -14.79 2.59 -5.56
CA ILE A 311 -15.83 2.90 -4.58
C ILE A 311 -16.85 3.85 -5.21
N ILE A 312 -18.11 3.42 -5.27
CA ILE A 312 -19.25 4.30 -5.53
C ILE A 312 -19.75 4.80 -4.17
N THR A 313 -19.93 6.12 -4.05
CA THR A 313 -20.40 6.79 -2.82
C THR A 313 -21.50 7.82 -3.11
N GLY A 314 -22.46 7.49 -3.99
CA GLY A 314 -23.55 8.38 -4.41
C GLY A 314 -24.76 8.44 -3.47
N GLY A 315 -24.61 7.97 -2.23
CA GLY A 315 -25.66 8.02 -1.21
C GLY A 315 -25.78 9.37 -0.47
N GLY A 316 -25.39 10.50 -1.08
CA GLY A 316 -25.27 11.78 -0.39
C GLY A 316 -26.56 12.58 -0.24
N GLY A 317 -27.60 12.31 -1.04
CA GLY A 317 -28.86 13.05 -0.96
C GLY A 317 -29.93 12.63 -1.96
N SER A 318 -29.56 12.26 -3.18
CA SER A 318 -30.51 11.82 -4.22
C SER A 318 -31.33 10.59 -3.83
N ALA A 319 -32.42 10.33 -4.56
CA ALA A 319 -33.19 9.10 -4.37
C ALA A 319 -32.33 7.88 -4.71
N LEU A 320 -32.24 6.93 -3.78
CA LEU A 320 -31.34 5.79 -3.89
C LEU A 320 -31.79 4.81 -4.97
N ASP A 321 -30.83 4.32 -5.76
CA ASP A 321 -31.02 3.22 -6.71
C ASP A 321 -31.14 1.88 -5.97
N ARG A 322 -31.97 0.97 -6.50
CA ARG A 322 -32.31 -0.31 -5.87
C ARG A 322 -32.42 -1.47 -6.86
N VAL A 323 -32.50 -1.18 -8.15
CA VAL A 323 -32.60 -2.21 -9.20
C VAL A 323 -31.21 -2.64 -9.64
N GLU A 324 -30.93 -3.93 -9.52
CA GLU A 324 -29.71 -4.55 -10.01
C GLU A 324 -29.76 -4.74 -11.54
N ASN A 325 -28.70 -4.33 -12.23
CA ASN A 325 -28.58 -4.36 -13.70
C ASN A 325 -27.50 -5.31 -14.20
N LYS A 326 -26.43 -5.52 -13.43
CA LYS A 326 -25.30 -6.38 -13.82
C LYS A 326 -24.52 -6.83 -12.59
N ASP A 327 -24.04 -8.08 -12.63
CA ASP A 327 -23.05 -8.65 -11.72
C ASP A 327 -21.67 -8.51 -12.36
N TRP A 328 -20.80 -7.71 -11.76
CA TRP A 328 -19.42 -7.50 -12.21
C TRP A 328 -18.45 -8.25 -11.29
N ASP A 329 -17.59 -9.09 -11.84
CA ASP A 329 -16.56 -9.83 -11.08
C ASP A 329 -15.69 -8.95 -10.15
N VAL A 330 -15.55 -7.65 -10.45
CA VAL A 330 -14.77 -6.70 -9.66
C VAL A 330 -15.53 -6.15 -8.46
N ILE A 331 -16.86 -6.07 -8.51
CA ILE A 331 -17.70 -5.55 -7.42
C ILE A 331 -17.92 -6.66 -6.40
N GLN A 332 -17.72 -6.35 -5.12
CA GLN A 332 -17.81 -7.31 -4.02
C GLN A 332 -18.99 -7.04 -3.10
N LEU A 333 -19.52 -5.83 -3.13
CA LEU A 333 -20.58 -5.36 -2.25
C LEU A 333 -21.28 -4.16 -2.88
N HIS A 334 -22.60 -4.18 -2.90
CA HIS A 334 -23.45 -3.02 -3.15
C HIS A 334 -24.50 -2.88 -2.04
N LYS A 335 -24.90 -1.65 -1.70
CA LYS A 335 -25.94 -1.34 -0.71
C LYS A 335 -26.63 -0.01 -1.03
N SER A 336 -27.93 -0.06 -1.25
CA SER A 336 -28.79 1.13 -1.40
C SER A 336 -29.00 1.85 -0.06
N VAL A 337 -28.05 2.70 0.34
CA VAL A 337 -28.08 3.41 1.62
C VAL A 337 -27.57 4.85 1.50
N TYR A 338 -28.16 5.75 2.30
CA TYR A 338 -27.58 7.07 2.52
C TYR A 338 -26.37 6.97 3.45
N HIS A 339 -25.22 7.49 3.02
CA HIS A 339 -23.96 7.30 3.72
C HIS A 339 -22.93 8.37 3.36
N CYS A 340 -21.80 8.36 4.07
CA CYS A 340 -20.55 8.96 3.62
C CYS A 340 -19.38 7.98 3.84
N ALA A 341 -18.32 8.13 3.07
CA ALA A 341 -17.09 7.37 3.22
C ALA A 341 -16.08 8.14 4.08
N VAL A 342 -15.63 7.56 5.18
CA VAL A 342 -14.63 8.12 6.10
C VAL A 342 -13.31 7.36 5.93
N ILE A 343 -12.24 8.11 5.71
CA ILE A 343 -10.91 7.56 5.50
C ILE A 343 -9.95 8.20 6.52
N ASP A 344 -9.35 7.36 7.34
CA ASP A 344 -8.28 7.75 8.26
C ASP A 344 -6.94 7.26 7.70
N VAL A 345 -5.97 8.16 7.60
CA VAL A 345 -4.60 7.87 7.16
C VAL A 345 -3.63 8.15 8.30
N LYS A 346 -2.84 7.16 8.69
CA LYS A 346 -1.83 7.26 9.75
C LYS A 346 -0.59 6.45 9.40
N GLY A 347 0.52 7.15 9.11
CA GLY A 347 1.72 6.51 8.57
C GLY A 347 1.39 5.76 7.28
N GLY A 348 1.93 4.56 7.09
CA GLY A 348 1.56 3.70 5.97
C GLY A 348 0.33 2.82 6.23
N VAL A 349 -0.63 3.27 7.05
CA VAL A 349 -1.88 2.56 7.29
C VAL A 349 -3.06 3.47 6.94
N LEU A 350 -3.97 2.93 6.14
CA LEU A 350 -5.24 3.53 5.78
C LEU A 350 -6.38 2.65 6.30
N SER A 351 -7.38 3.26 6.95
CA SER A 351 -8.64 2.60 7.25
C SER A 351 -9.80 3.32 6.60
N PHE A 352 -10.66 2.55 5.94
CA PHE A 352 -11.86 3.00 5.26
C PHE A 352 -13.10 2.53 6.00
N LYS A 353 -14.11 3.41 6.12
CA LYS A 353 -15.46 3.06 6.59
C LYS A 353 -16.53 3.79 5.78
N ALA A 354 -17.52 3.08 5.26
CA ALA A 354 -18.77 3.68 4.84
C ALA A 354 -19.71 3.76 6.07
N ILE A 355 -20.20 4.95 6.41
CA ILE A 355 -21.03 5.18 7.59
C ILE A 355 -22.43 5.60 7.15
N GLY A 356 -23.44 4.85 7.59
CA GLY A 356 -24.85 5.12 7.31
C GLY A 356 -25.43 6.22 8.20
N LEU A 357 -26.61 6.73 7.83
CA LEU A 357 -27.30 7.81 8.57
C LEU A 357 -27.59 7.52 10.05
N ASN A 358 -27.62 6.26 10.47
CA ASN A 358 -27.82 5.89 11.88
C ASN A 358 -26.50 5.73 12.65
N GLY A 359 -25.35 6.02 12.01
CA GLY A 359 -24.02 5.83 12.56
C GLY A 359 -23.50 4.39 12.46
N ASP A 360 -24.25 3.50 11.81
CA ASP A 360 -23.85 2.12 11.54
C ASP A 360 -22.76 2.07 10.46
N VAL A 361 -21.84 1.13 10.61
CA VAL A 361 -20.80 0.86 9.61
C VAL A 361 -21.41 -0.01 8.52
N VAL A 362 -21.62 0.59 7.35
CA VAL A 362 -22.15 -0.07 6.15
C VAL A 362 -21.14 -1.06 5.59
N ASP A 363 -19.88 -0.65 5.57
CA ASP A 363 -18.72 -1.44 5.15
C ASP A 363 -17.42 -0.87 5.72
N SER A 364 -16.38 -1.68 5.80
CA SER A 364 -15.05 -1.23 6.22
C SER A 364 -13.94 -2.12 5.69
N PHE A 365 -12.80 -1.53 5.38
CA PHE A 365 -11.57 -2.27 5.10
C PHE A 365 -10.34 -1.48 5.55
N ARG A 366 -9.19 -2.14 5.55
CA ARG A 366 -7.90 -1.55 5.91
C ARG A 366 -6.89 -1.85 4.81
N LYS A 367 -6.06 -0.87 4.49
CA LYS A 367 -4.94 -1.00 3.55
C LYS A 367 -3.65 -0.61 4.25
N VAL A 368 -2.58 -1.33 3.97
CA VAL A 368 -1.22 -1.00 4.45
C VAL A 368 -0.39 -0.68 3.22
N SER A 369 0.36 0.42 3.26
CA SER A 369 1.25 0.79 2.17
C SER A 369 2.38 -0.24 2.09
N LEU A 370 2.90 -0.44 0.87
CA LEU A 370 3.97 -1.40 0.62
C LEU A 370 5.24 -1.11 1.45
N ASP A 371 5.53 0.16 1.72
CA ASP A 371 6.68 0.54 2.56
C ASP A 371 6.45 0.17 4.03
N GLU A 372 5.24 0.36 4.54
CA GLU A 372 4.90 0.00 5.91
C GLU A 372 4.86 -1.52 6.11
N MET A 373 4.41 -2.28 5.11
CA MET A 373 4.50 -3.75 5.13
C MET A 373 5.95 -4.23 5.23
N ALA A 374 6.87 -3.65 4.45
CA ALA A 374 8.30 -3.97 4.55
C ALA A 374 8.89 -3.60 5.92
N ARG A 375 8.61 -2.38 6.39
CA ARG A 375 9.08 -1.89 7.69
C ARG A 375 8.60 -2.80 8.83
N GLN A 376 7.34 -3.22 8.81
CA GLN A 376 6.78 -4.13 9.81
C GLN A 376 7.41 -5.53 9.72
N ALA A 377 7.78 -6.00 8.54
CA ALA A 377 8.47 -7.28 8.38
C ALA A 377 9.95 -7.26 8.83
N GLY A 378 10.50 -6.09 9.21
CA GLY A 378 11.92 -5.94 9.53
C GLY A 378 12.82 -5.88 8.29
N ALA A 379 12.23 -5.82 7.10
CA ALA A 379 12.93 -5.67 5.84
C ALA A 379 13.17 -4.18 5.57
N GLU A 380 14.29 -3.63 6.06
CA GLU A 380 14.82 -2.42 5.43
C GLU A 380 15.27 -2.81 4.02
N LYS A 381 14.63 -2.23 3.01
CA LYS A 381 14.79 -2.65 1.62
C LYS A 381 16.14 -2.21 1.03
N PRO A 382 16.74 -3.03 0.14
CA PRO A 382 16.58 -4.49 0.00
C PRO A 382 17.69 -5.23 0.77
N PHE A 383 17.32 -6.29 1.47
CA PHE A 383 18.25 -7.14 2.23
C PHE A 383 19.40 -7.66 1.35
N LEU A 384 19.09 -8.16 0.15
CA LEU A 384 20.07 -8.74 -0.78
C LEU A 384 21.17 -7.74 -1.17
N GLU A 385 20.82 -6.48 -1.41
CA GLU A 385 21.80 -5.44 -1.79
C GLU A 385 22.84 -5.23 -0.69
N ARG A 386 22.43 -5.22 0.59
CA ARG A 386 23.37 -5.16 1.72
C ARG A 386 24.26 -6.40 1.82
N GLN A 387 23.68 -7.58 1.61
CA GLN A 387 24.46 -8.83 1.65
C GLN A 387 25.51 -8.85 0.52
N LEU A 388 25.10 -8.47 -0.70
CA LEU A 388 26.01 -8.36 -1.84
C LEU A 388 27.09 -7.29 -1.62
N GLN A 389 26.76 -6.18 -0.99
CA GLN A 389 27.75 -5.16 -0.65
C GLN A 389 28.79 -5.71 0.35
N ALA A 390 28.36 -6.47 1.36
CA ALA A 390 29.26 -7.08 2.33
C ALA A 390 30.21 -8.13 1.72
N VAL A 391 29.79 -8.79 0.63
CA VAL A 391 30.62 -9.75 -0.11
C VAL A 391 31.58 -9.06 -1.10
N ARG A 392 31.30 -7.81 -1.49
CA ARG A 392 32.07 -7.05 -2.48
C ARG A 392 33.15 -6.12 -1.88
N ASP A 393 33.28 -6.03 -0.56
CA ASP A 393 34.26 -5.13 0.07
C ASP A 393 35.70 -5.54 -0.31
N GLU A 394 36.43 -4.63 -0.96
CA GLU A 394 37.55 -4.86 -1.90
C GLU A 394 38.87 -5.37 -1.29
N ASP A 395 38.93 -5.63 0.02
CA ASP A 395 40.20 -5.88 0.73
C ASP A 395 40.62 -7.36 0.82
N LEU A 396 39.89 -8.30 0.19
CA LEU A 396 40.14 -9.75 0.27
C LEU A 396 40.21 -10.41 -1.12
N MET A 397 41.12 -9.95 -1.97
CA MET A 397 41.51 -10.70 -3.17
C MET A 397 42.50 -11.82 -2.81
N GLU A 398 42.04 -12.81 -2.03
CA GLU A 398 42.77 -14.06 -1.82
C GLU A 398 42.24 -15.14 -2.79
N ASP A 399 43.14 -15.88 -3.44
CA ASP A 399 42.78 -17.06 -4.26
C ASP A 399 42.24 -18.23 -3.41
N LYS A 400 42.09 -18.03 -2.10
CA LYS A 400 41.62 -19.01 -1.15
C LYS A 400 40.48 -18.44 -0.30
N PHE A 401 39.33 -19.09 -0.36
CA PHE A 401 38.15 -18.69 0.42
C PHE A 401 37.24 -19.90 0.66
N THR A 402 36.34 -19.79 1.63
CA THR A 402 35.36 -20.84 1.95
C THR A 402 33.96 -20.25 2.04
N PHE A 403 33.02 -20.84 1.33
CA PHE A 403 31.60 -20.49 1.46
C PHE A 403 30.78 -21.68 1.94
N ALA A 404 29.65 -21.39 2.58
CA ALA A 404 28.72 -22.42 3.02
C ALA A 404 27.50 -22.50 2.10
N VAL A 405 26.90 -23.69 2.03
CA VAL A 405 25.62 -23.90 1.34
C VAL A 405 24.67 -24.66 2.26
N ALA A 406 23.48 -24.13 2.48
CA ALA A 406 22.38 -24.79 3.18
C ALA A 406 21.09 -24.51 2.40
N GLY A 407 20.02 -25.26 2.65
CA GLY A 407 18.75 -25.03 1.95
C GLY A 407 17.63 -25.84 2.56
N ASP A 408 16.39 -25.51 2.20
CA ASP A 408 15.19 -26.06 2.82
C ASP A 408 15.24 -25.82 4.34
N THR A 409 15.44 -24.55 4.70
CA THR A 409 15.71 -24.10 6.07
C THR A 409 14.44 -23.93 6.90
N ARG A 410 13.25 -24.05 6.30
CA ARG A 410 11.93 -23.89 6.92
C ARG A 410 11.39 -25.13 7.66
N SER A 411 10.32 -24.95 8.45
CA SER A 411 9.54 -26.04 9.08
C SER A 411 8.08 -26.04 8.64
N TRP A 412 7.54 -27.20 8.27
CA TRP A 412 6.11 -27.36 7.95
C TRP A 412 5.18 -27.27 9.18
N LEU A 413 5.72 -27.50 10.38
CA LEU A 413 4.91 -27.62 11.60
C LEU A 413 4.61 -26.27 12.26
N THR A 414 5.43 -25.26 12.03
CA THR A 414 5.30 -23.95 12.71
C THR A 414 5.76 -22.81 11.81
N ILE A 415 5.35 -21.58 12.13
CA ILE A 415 5.91 -20.36 11.52
C ILE A 415 7.33 -20.04 12.02
N TYR A 416 7.84 -20.80 12.98
CA TYR A 416 9.18 -20.61 13.53
C TYR A 416 10.21 -21.34 12.66
N GLN A 417 11.38 -20.72 12.45
CA GLN A 417 12.51 -21.40 11.84
C GLN A 417 12.91 -22.61 12.73
N PRO A 418 13.29 -23.76 12.15
CA PRO A 418 13.66 -24.94 12.89
C PRO A 418 14.96 -24.73 13.68
N GLU A 419 15.07 -25.41 14.82
CA GLU A 419 16.27 -25.42 15.68
C GLU A 419 17.55 -25.76 14.90
N THR A 420 17.44 -26.65 13.89
CA THR A 420 18.55 -27.00 13.01
C THR A 420 19.13 -25.78 12.30
N TRP A 421 18.28 -24.90 11.76
CA TRP A 421 18.76 -23.72 11.05
C TRP A 421 19.45 -22.73 11.98
N TYR A 422 18.92 -22.52 13.20
CA TYR A 422 19.59 -21.74 14.23
C TYR A 422 20.99 -22.28 14.55
N ARG A 423 21.10 -23.60 14.72
CA ARG A 423 22.39 -24.25 15.01
C ARG A 423 23.37 -24.11 13.85
N ILE A 424 22.90 -24.25 12.61
CA ILE A 424 23.76 -24.04 11.44
C ILE A 424 24.31 -22.62 11.45
N ILE A 425 23.47 -21.58 11.62
CA ILE A 425 23.96 -20.19 11.71
C ILE A 425 24.95 -20.00 12.86
N GLU A 426 24.69 -20.60 14.03
CA GLU A 426 25.61 -20.53 15.17
C GLU A 426 26.97 -21.18 14.86
N GLU A 427 26.99 -22.35 14.23
CA GLU A 427 28.21 -23.04 13.82
C GLU A 427 28.95 -22.26 12.74
N LEU A 428 28.24 -21.72 11.75
CA LEU A 428 28.81 -20.91 10.69
C LEU A 428 29.48 -19.67 11.26
N ASN A 429 28.86 -18.95 12.21
CA ASN A 429 29.49 -17.82 12.91
C ASN A 429 30.81 -18.18 13.62
N ARG A 430 31.00 -19.46 13.97
CA ARG A 430 32.24 -19.96 14.58
C ARG A 430 33.28 -20.37 13.54
N ILE A 431 32.85 -21.03 12.47
CA ILE A 431 33.71 -21.46 11.35
C ILE A 431 34.21 -20.24 10.57
N ARG A 432 33.33 -19.25 10.40
CA ARG A 432 33.52 -18.03 9.60
C ARG A 432 33.88 -18.29 8.13
N PRO A 433 33.04 -19.03 7.37
CA PRO A 433 33.09 -18.89 5.91
C PRO A 433 32.82 -17.43 5.51
N ASP A 434 33.26 -17.09 4.32
CA ASP A 434 33.18 -15.75 3.75
C ASP A 434 31.73 -15.32 3.44
N PHE A 435 30.89 -16.29 3.06
CA PHE A 435 29.44 -16.10 2.91
C PHE A 435 28.70 -17.45 2.96
N VAL A 436 27.38 -17.38 3.07
CA VAL A 436 26.45 -18.51 3.07
C VAL A 436 25.48 -18.35 1.90
N LEU A 437 25.29 -19.39 1.10
CA LEU A 437 24.16 -19.48 0.17
C LEU A 437 23.04 -20.33 0.78
N ASP A 438 21.88 -19.72 0.97
CA ASP A 438 20.64 -20.42 1.36
C ASP A 438 19.88 -20.77 0.08
N VAL A 439 19.90 -22.06 -0.34
CA VAL A 439 19.36 -22.53 -1.62
C VAL A 439 17.84 -22.66 -1.65
N GLY A 440 17.13 -21.90 -0.83
CA GLY A 440 15.69 -21.63 -0.92
C GLY A 440 14.81 -22.56 -0.08
N ASP A 441 13.50 -22.33 -0.17
CA ASP A 441 12.50 -22.86 0.78
C ASP A 441 12.78 -22.35 2.19
N ILE A 442 12.76 -21.02 2.29
CA ILE A 442 13.03 -20.23 3.50
C ILE A 442 11.76 -20.08 4.35
N ILE A 443 10.60 -19.91 3.71
CA ILE A 443 9.29 -19.87 4.38
C ILE A 443 8.49 -21.13 4.06
N SER A 444 7.43 -21.41 4.82
CA SER A 444 6.64 -22.63 4.64
C SER A 444 5.37 -22.41 3.82
N HIS A 445 4.74 -21.24 3.96
CA HIS A 445 3.39 -21.00 3.47
C HIS A 445 3.30 -20.03 2.28
N GLY A 446 4.29 -19.94 1.39
CA GLY A 446 4.20 -19.04 0.21
C GLY A 446 3.04 -19.31 -0.74
N TYR A 447 2.39 -20.47 -0.65
CA TYR A 447 1.15 -20.75 -1.38
C TYR A 447 -0.10 -20.03 -0.83
N THR A 448 0.00 -19.40 0.35
CA THR A 448 -1.11 -18.63 0.94
C THR A 448 -1.31 -17.28 0.26
N ASN A 449 -2.53 -16.73 0.39
CA ASN A 449 -2.86 -15.34 0.05
C ASN A 449 -3.10 -14.49 1.31
N ASP A 450 -2.65 -14.97 2.48
CA ASP A 450 -2.70 -14.24 3.75
C ASP A 450 -1.40 -13.43 3.96
N PRO A 451 -1.44 -12.09 3.80
CA PRO A 451 -0.26 -11.26 3.97
C PRO A 451 0.23 -11.19 5.43
N GLU A 452 -0.63 -11.42 6.43
CA GLU A 452 -0.21 -11.43 7.83
C GLU A 452 0.62 -12.68 8.17
N LEU A 453 0.23 -13.83 7.62
CA LEU A 453 0.98 -15.07 7.78
C LEU A 453 2.36 -14.96 7.13
N LEU A 454 2.43 -14.51 5.88
CA LEU A 454 3.70 -14.32 5.17
C LEU A 454 4.61 -13.33 5.91
N MET A 455 4.07 -12.23 6.43
CA MET A 455 4.83 -11.27 7.22
C MET A 455 5.41 -11.90 8.50
N LYS A 456 4.67 -12.80 9.18
CA LYS A 456 5.17 -13.49 10.38
C LYS A 456 6.32 -14.44 10.06
N GLU A 457 6.21 -15.22 8.99
CA GLU A 457 7.27 -16.15 8.57
C GLU A 457 8.55 -15.43 8.14
N TRP A 458 8.43 -14.41 7.30
CA TRP A 458 9.59 -13.60 6.90
C TRP A 458 10.23 -12.87 8.07
N ARG A 459 9.44 -12.33 9.02
CA ARG A 459 10.00 -11.73 10.24
C ARG A 459 10.81 -12.75 11.04
N GLN A 460 10.36 -13.99 11.09
CA GLN A 460 11.09 -15.05 11.77
C GLN A 460 12.38 -15.41 11.05
N TYR A 461 12.36 -15.49 9.73
CA TYR A 461 13.57 -15.67 8.94
C TYR A 461 14.57 -14.55 9.26
N PHE A 462 14.18 -13.28 9.14
CA PHE A 462 15.07 -12.15 9.42
C PHE A 462 15.59 -12.13 10.86
N LYS A 463 14.76 -12.50 11.84
CA LYS A 463 15.22 -12.66 13.22
C LYS A 463 16.37 -13.67 13.33
N THR A 464 16.35 -14.72 12.53
CA THR A 464 17.37 -15.78 12.53
C THR A 464 18.62 -15.33 11.78
N VAL A 465 18.50 -14.87 10.54
CA VAL A 465 19.67 -14.44 9.76
C VAL A 465 20.32 -13.17 10.30
N SER A 466 19.59 -12.34 11.04
CA SER A 466 20.16 -11.16 11.73
C SER A 466 21.17 -11.50 12.83
N THR A 467 21.21 -12.76 13.30
CA THR A 467 22.24 -13.22 14.23
C THR A 467 23.49 -13.76 13.52
N SER A 468 23.49 -13.80 12.19
CA SER A 468 24.66 -14.16 11.40
C SER A 468 25.66 -13.01 11.37
N ASP A 469 26.92 -13.28 11.70
CA ASP A 469 28.04 -12.36 11.48
C ASP A 469 28.55 -12.42 10.03
N ILE A 470 28.02 -13.36 9.24
CA ILE A 470 28.44 -13.71 7.89
C ILE A 470 27.33 -13.35 6.90
N PRO A 471 27.65 -12.83 5.71
CA PRO A 471 26.65 -12.58 4.68
C PRO A 471 25.85 -13.83 4.32
N VAL A 472 24.52 -13.74 4.32
CA VAL A 472 23.61 -14.81 3.91
C VAL A 472 22.87 -14.41 2.65
N LEU A 473 23.20 -15.08 1.55
CA LEU A 473 22.72 -14.80 0.21
C LEU A 473 21.65 -15.82 -0.20
N PRO A 474 20.39 -15.41 -0.37
CA PRO A 474 19.27 -16.32 -0.56
C PRO A 474 18.97 -16.63 -2.03
N VAL A 475 18.60 -17.88 -2.31
CA VAL A 475 18.08 -18.37 -3.60
C VAL A 475 16.58 -18.55 -3.48
N ALA A 476 15.81 -18.11 -4.47
CA ALA A 476 14.34 -18.23 -4.43
C ALA A 476 13.91 -19.69 -4.55
N GLY A 477 13.24 -20.22 -3.52
CA GLY A 477 12.59 -21.53 -3.52
C GLY A 477 11.12 -21.47 -3.87
N ASN A 478 10.54 -22.64 -4.15
CA ASN A 478 9.15 -22.67 -4.56
C ASN A 478 8.20 -22.29 -3.44
N HIS A 479 8.58 -22.51 -2.18
CA HIS A 479 7.81 -22.02 -1.04
C HIS A 479 7.96 -20.51 -0.84
N ASP A 480 8.97 -19.88 -1.41
CA ASP A 480 9.22 -18.45 -1.23
C ASP A 480 8.48 -17.60 -2.27
N ILE A 481 8.20 -18.19 -3.44
CA ILE A 481 7.63 -17.49 -4.60
C ILE A 481 6.51 -18.28 -5.32
N TRP A 482 5.80 -19.16 -4.62
CA TRP A 482 4.73 -19.99 -5.19
C TRP A 482 3.62 -19.18 -5.87
N SER A 483 3.10 -18.18 -5.16
CA SER A 483 2.03 -17.28 -5.56
C SER A 483 2.59 -15.91 -5.95
N GLU A 484 1.82 -15.12 -6.71
CA GLU A 484 2.17 -13.70 -6.98
C GLU A 484 2.44 -12.97 -5.66
N MET A 485 1.58 -13.15 -4.65
CA MET A 485 1.76 -12.55 -3.33
C MET A 485 3.11 -12.93 -2.70
N SER A 486 3.48 -14.20 -2.65
CA SER A 486 4.77 -14.61 -2.09
C SER A 486 5.96 -14.09 -2.90
N GLN A 487 5.85 -14.02 -4.23
CA GLN A 487 6.87 -13.43 -5.10
C GLN A 487 7.00 -11.91 -4.89
N MET A 488 5.90 -11.19 -4.68
CA MET A 488 5.92 -9.79 -4.26
C MET A 488 6.68 -9.63 -2.96
N PHE A 489 6.38 -10.48 -1.97
CA PHE A 489 7.09 -10.48 -0.70
C PHE A 489 8.59 -10.75 -0.88
N TRP A 490 9.00 -11.72 -1.71
CA TRP A 490 10.41 -11.93 -2.07
C TRP A 490 11.04 -10.66 -2.63
N ARG A 491 10.48 -10.12 -3.72
CA ARG A 491 11.03 -8.93 -4.39
C ARG A 491 11.11 -7.74 -3.45
N ARG A 492 10.20 -7.68 -2.47
CA ARG A 492 10.14 -6.58 -1.51
C ARG A 492 11.04 -6.78 -0.30
N MET A 493 11.23 -8.00 0.19
CA MET A 493 12.00 -8.25 1.39
C MET A 493 13.46 -8.60 1.08
N ILE A 494 13.66 -9.41 0.05
CA ILE A 494 14.96 -9.92 -0.39
C ILE A 494 15.53 -9.03 -1.48
N GLY A 495 14.93 -9.03 -2.68
CA GLY A 495 15.44 -8.31 -3.84
C GLY A 495 15.23 -9.07 -5.15
N ASP A 496 16.21 -9.02 -6.03
CA ASP A 496 16.14 -9.73 -7.32
C ASP A 496 15.99 -11.25 -7.13
N LEU A 497 15.32 -11.89 -8.09
CA LEU A 497 15.05 -13.34 -8.07
C LEU A 497 16.24 -14.17 -8.58
N TRP A 498 17.06 -13.56 -9.43
CA TRP A 498 18.29 -14.12 -9.96
C TRP A 498 19.31 -13.00 -10.03
N TYR A 499 20.56 -13.31 -9.73
CA TYR A 499 21.65 -12.35 -9.63
C TYR A 499 22.98 -13.09 -9.72
N SER A 500 24.06 -12.34 -9.90
CA SER A 500 25.42 -12.86 -9.90
C SER A 500 26.36 -11.93 -9.14
N PHE A 501 27.49 -12.47 -8.70
CA PHE A 501 28.56 -11.72 -8.07
C PHE A 501 29.89 -12.47 -8.19
N ASP A 502 30.98 -11.71 -8.19
CA ASP A 502 32.34 -12.24 -8.14
C ASP A 502 32.82 -12.31 -6.69
N TYR A 503 33.62 -13.33 -6.39
CA TYR A 503 34.36 -13.41 -5.13
C TYR A 503 35.67 -14.19 -5.34
N GLY A 504 36.79 -13.57 -4.98
CA GLY A 504 38.12 -14.11 -5.29
C GLY A 504 38.31 -14.34 -6.80
N ASN A 505 38.76 -15.53 -7.18
CA ASN A 505 38.94 -15.96 -8.57
C ASN A 505 37.69 -16.62 -9.18
N SER A 506 36.53 -16.52 -8.53
CA SER A 506 35.33 -17.29 -8.86
C SER A 506 34.11 -16.41 -9.10
N HIS A 507 33.21 -16.90 -9.94
CA HIS A 507 31.94 -16.25 -10.24
C HIS A 507 30.75 -17.09 -9.75
N PHE A 508 29.79 -16.43 -9.11
CA PHE A 508 28.64 -17.05 -8.46
C PHE A 508 27.35 -16.61 -9.13
N ILE A 509 26.57 -17.57 -9.60
CA ILE A 509 25.33 -17.34 -10.34
C ILE A 509 24.17 -17.92 -9.55
N VAL A 510 23.21 -17.09 -9.17
CA VAL A 510 21.97 -17.50 -8.53
C VAL A 510 20.84 -17.40 -9.54
N LEU A 511 20.22 -18.55 -9.83
CA LEU A 511 19.11 -18.70 -10.74
C LEU A 511 17.80 -18.94 -9.99
N CYS A 512 16.72 -18.40 -10.54
CA CYS A 512 15.37 -18.73 -10.11
C CYS A 512 14.81 -19.86 -10.99
N SER A 513 14.64 -21.04 -10.39
CA SER A 513 14.11 -22.25 -11.04
C SER A 513 12.59 -22.27 -11.17
N ASP A 514 11.89 -21.26 -10.65
CA ASP A 514 10.46 -21.26 -10.45
C ASP A 514 9.81 -19.96 -10.91
N GLN A 515 8.59 -20.05 -11.42
CA GLN A 515 7.83 -18.88 -11.89
C GLN A 515 6.42 -18.92 -11.32
N ALA A 516 6.05 -17.87 -10.60
CA ALA A 516 4.67 -17.63 -10.25
C ALA A 516 3.89 -17.19 -11.50
N ARG A 517 2.84 -17.96 -11.83
CA ARG A 517 1.73 -17.62 -12.73
C ARG A 517 2.02 -17.43 -14.25
N PRO A 518 0.98 -17.55 -15.13
CA PRO A 518 -0.42 -17.89 -14.83
C PRO A 518 -0.63 -19.34 -14.34
N ASN A 519 0.33 -20.23 -14.60
CA ASN A 519 0.44 -21.52 -13.92
C ASN A 519 1.83 -21.62 -13.33
N TYR A 520 1.92 -21.97 -12.04
CA TYR A 520 3.21 -22.23 -11.40
C TYR A 520 3.98 -23.29 -12.21
N ILE A 521 5.19 -22.96 -12.61
CA ILE A 521 6.03 -23.83 -13.41
C ILE A 521 7.48 -23.72 -12.98
N SER A 522 8.10 -24.88 -12.78
CA SER A 522 9.54 -24.97 -12.58
C SER A 522 10.24 -24.96 -13.95
N ARG A 523 10.89 -23.84 -14.25
CA ARG A 523 11.70 -23.60 -15.46
C ARG A 523 12.56 -22.34 -15.29
N ILE A 524 13.68 -22.28 -16.01
CA ILE A 524 14.40 -21.02 -16.24
C ILE A 524 13.63 -20.17 -17.26
N ALA A 525 13.40 -18.89 -16.92
CA ALA A 525 12.68 -17.97 -17.80
C ALA A 525 13.49 -17.63 -19.05
N PRO A 526 12.87 -17.42 -20.23
CA PRO A 526 13.61 -17.03 -21.43
C PRO A 526 14.47 -15.78 -21.25
N GLU A 527 13.99 -14.78 -20.51
CA GLU A 527 14.73 -13.56 -20.16
C GLU A 527 15.89 -13.82 -19.20
N GLN A 528 15.71 -14.74 -18.25
CA GLN A 528 16.77 -15.17 -17.34
C GLN A 528 17.84 -15.95 -18.09
N LEU A 529 17.47 -16.79 -19.05
CA LEU A 529 18.42 -17.51 -19.90
C LEU A 529 19.28 -16.54 -20.74
N ARG A 530 18.67 -15.52 -21.35
CA ARG A 530 19.42 -14.47 -22.08
C ARG A 530 20.29 -13.60 -21.15
N TRP A 531 19.89 -13.45 -19.90
CA TRP A 531 20.72 -12.80 -18.89
C TRP A 531 21.93 -13.68 -18.56
N LEU A 532 21.71 -14.96 -18.29
CA LEU A 532 22.75 -15.96 -18.00
C LEU A 532 23.78 -16.08 -19.13
N GLU A 533 23.34 -16.11 -20.40
CA GLU A 533 24.26 -16.12 -21.56
C GLU A 533 25.23 -14.94 -21.52
N ARG A 534 24.73 -13.73 -21.26
CA ARG A 534 25.55 -12.52 -21.20
C ARG A 534 26.44 -12.48 -19.96
N ASP A 535 25.92 -12.94 -18.83
CA ASP A 535 26.65 -13.03 -17.56
C ASP A 535 27.87 -13.95 -17.71
N LEU A 536 27.68 -15.16 -18.24
CA LEU A 536 28.78 -16.09 -18.51
C LEU A 536 29.80 -15.55 -19.52
N GLU A 537 29.35 -14.85 -20.57
CA GLU A 537 30.25 -14.20 -21.52
C GLU A 537 31.14 -13.12 -20.86
N LEU A 538 30.58 -12.34 -19.92
CA LEU A 538 31.31 -11.30 -19.22
C LEU A 538 32.32 -11.85 -18.20
N HIS A 539 32.05 -13.02 -17.64
CA HIS A 539 32.85 -13.66 -16.59
C HIS A 539 33.57 -14.92 -17.07
N ALA A 540 33.84 -15.01 -18.37
CA ALA A 540 34.40 -16.19 -19.03
C ALA A 540 35.84 -16.54 -18.59
N ASP A 541 36.54 -15.59 -17.98
CA ASP A 541 37.90 -15.73 -17.44
C ASP A 541 37.95 -16.21 -15.99
N SER A 542 36.79 -16.38 -15.34
CA SER A 542 36.70 -16.91 -13.97
C SER A 542 37.32 -18.30 -13.86
N SER A 543 38.16 -18.50 -12.83
CA SER A 543 38.77 -19.81 -12.55
C SER A 543 37.75 -20.85 -12.13
N HIS A 544 36.65 -20.45 -11.50
CA HIS A 544 35.53 -21.35 -11.18
C HIS A 544 34.21 -20.61 -11.32
N ILE A 545 33.21 -21.29 -11.88
CA ILE A 545 31.82 -20.79 -11.91
C ILE A 545 30.94 -21.73 -11.09
N PHE A 546 30.22 -21.18 -10.11
CA PHE A 546 29.27 -21.91 -9.29
C PHE A 546 27.85 -21.42 -9.59
N VAL A 547 26.92 -22.36 -9.82
CA VAL A 547 25.53 -22.06 -10.15
C VAL A 547 24.59 -22.61 -9.08
N PHE A 548 23.64 -21.80 -8.64
CA PHE A 548 22.69 -22.14 -7.59
C PHE A 548 21.26 -21.95 -8.06
N LEU A 549 20.38 -22.85 -7.66
CA LEU A 549 18.95 -22.79 -7.93
C LEU A 549 18.21 -23.63 -6.90
N HIS A 550 16.94 -23.36 -6.61
CA HIS A 550 16.26 -24.16 -5.60
C HIS A 550 15.82 -25.53 -6.13
N LYS A 551 15.02 -25.58 -7.21
CA LYS A 551 14.59 -26.85 -7.79
C LYS A 551 15.60 -27.39 -8.79
N PRO A 552 16.09 -28.62 -8.60
CA PRO A 552 16.97 -29.26 -9.56
C PRO A 552 16.20 -29.52 -10.87
N LEU A 553 16.66 -28.92 -11.96
CA LEU A 553 16.09 -29.14 -13.30
C LEU A 553 16.90 -30.14 -14.13
N TRP A 554 18.07 -30.58 -13.65
CA TRP A 554 18.92 -31.54 -14.34
C TRP A 554 18.31 -32.95 -14.35
N GLY A 555 17.81 -33.36 -15.52
CA GLY A 555 16.91 -34.52 -15.68
C GLY A 555 15.68 -34.15 -16.52
N ASP A 556 15.40 -32.86 -16.64
CA ASP A 556 14.43 -32.30 -17.56
C ASP A 556 15.11 -31.81 -18.86
N LYS A 557 14.49 -32.07 -20.02
CA LYS A 557 14.99 -31.60 -21.32
C LYS A 557 15.14 -30.07 -21.41
N ARG A 558 14.41 -29.33 -20.58
CA ARG A 558 14.48 -27.86 -20.49
C ARG A 558 15.81 -27.40 -19.89
N TRP A 559 16.44 -28.20 -19.02
CA TRP A 559 17.75 -27.89 -18.44
C TRP A 559 18.90 -28.14 -19.43
N ASP A 560 18.71 -29.02 -20.42
CA ASP A 560 19.79 -29.32 -21.37
C ASP A 560 20.32 -28.06 -22.07
N LYS A 561 19.46 -27.07 -22.36
CA LYS A 561 19.91 -25.78 -22.92
C LYS A 561 20.83 -25.01 -21.97
N VAL A 562 20.51 -25.00 -20.68
CA VAL A 562 21.34 -24.35 -19.65
C VAL A 562 22.65 -25.10 -19.50
N HIS A 563 22.59 -26.43 -19.46
CA HIS A 563 23.79 -27.26 -19.36
C HIS A 563 24.73 -27.09 -20.57
N GLU A 564 24.19 -27.09 -21.79
CA GLU A 564 24.96 -26.87 -23.02
C GLU A 564 25.67 -25.51 -23.04
N LEU A 565 25.12 -24.51 -22.35
CA LEU A 565 25.75 -23.22 -22.15
C LEU A 565 26.85 -23.29 -21.06
N LEU A 566 26.54 -23.84 -19.89
CA LEU A 566 27.46 -23.93 -18.75
C LEU A 566 28.74 -24.71 -19.08
N LYS A 567 28.66 -25.76 -19.89
CA LYS A 567 29.83 -26.57 -20.27
C LYS A 567 30.85 -25.85 -21.15
N LEU A 568 30.50 -24.69 -21.70
CA LEU A 568 31.42 -23.87 -22.50
C LEU A 568 32.36 -23.02 -21.63
N TYR A 569 32.05 -22.92 -20.33
CA TYR A 569 32.78 -22.13 -19.35
C TYR A 569 33.28 -23.02 -18.22
N ASN A 570 34.12 -22.50 -17.33
CA ASN A 570 34.72 -23.27 -16.25
C ASN A 570 33.75 -23.50 -15.06
N THR A 571 32.58 -24.06 -15.37
CA THR A 571 31.53 -24.37 -14.39
C THR A 571 31.95 -25.53 -13.52
N GLU A 572 32.23 -25.24 -12.25
CA GLU A 572 32.73 -26.21 -11.27
C GLU A 572 31.58 -27.04 -10.68
N ALA A 573 30.46 -26.38 -10.31
CA ALA A 573 29.30 -27.06 -9.76
C ALA A 573 27.97 -26.33 -9.99
N VAL A 574 26.90 -27.11 -10.05
CA VAL A 574 25.51 -26.67 -9.95
C VAL A 574 24.90 -27.29 -8.69
N ILE A 575 24.42 -26.45 -7.77
CA ILE A 575 23.95 -26.86 -6.44
C ILE A 575 22.51 -26.41 -6.24
N ALA A 576 21.65 -27.31 -5.75
CA ALA A 576 20.24 -27.03 -5.50
C ALA A 576 19.71 -27.58 -4.18
N GLY A 577 18.51 -27.16 -3.80
CA GLY A 577 17.76 -27.67 -2.65
C GLY A 577 16.60 -28.58 -3.08
N HIS A 578 15.40 -28.28 -2.56
CA HIS A 578 14.08 -28.84 -2.88
C HIS A 578 13.84 -30.27 -2.38
N ALA A 579 14.80 -31.17 -2.58
CA ALA A 579 14.72 -32.49 -1.97
C ALA A 579 15.44 -32.43 -0.61
N HIS A 580 14.73 -32.78 0.45
CA HIS A 580 15.21 -32.67 1.83
C HIS A 580 16.28 -33.73 2.20
N LEU A 581 17.39 -33.74 1.46
CA LEU A 581 18.48 -34.72 1.54
C LEU A 581 19.79 -34.15 0.95
N TYR A 582 20.90 -34.82 1.24
CA TYR A 582 22.17 -34.64 0.54
C TYR A 582 22.26 -35.64 -0.62
N LYS A 583 22.56 -35.18 -1.84
CA LYS A 583 22.83 -36.09 -2.96
C LYS A 583 23.78 -35.51 -3.99
N ARG A 584 24.89 -36.21 -4.21
CA ARG A 584 25.82 -35.95 -5.32
C ARG A 584 25.48 -36.85 -6.51
N TYR A 585 25.26 -36.25 -7.67
CA TYR A 585 25.05 -36.97 -8.92
C TYR A 585 26.39 -37.28 -9.61
N LYS A 586 26.35 -38.10 -10.67
CA LYS A 586 27.50 -38.28 -11.55
C LYS A 586 27.78 -36.97 -12.28
N ASP A 587 29.05 -36.64 -12.39
CA ASP A 587 29.53 -35.45 -13.08
C ASP A 587 29.12 -35.53 -14.56
N ARG A 588 28.69 -34.40 -15.13
CA ARG A 588 28.28 -34.29 -16.54
C ARG A 588 29.16 -33.23 -17.18
N ASP A 589 29.98 -33.62 -18.15
CA ASP A 589 30.92 -32.74 -18.85
C ASP A 589 31.85 -31.97 -17.90
N GLY A 590 32.29 -32.63 -16.81
CA GLY A 590 33.16 -32.03 -15.78
C GLY A 590 32.41 -31.26 -14.68
N ILE A 591 31.11 -31.00 -14.86
CA ILE A 591 30.29 -30.22 -13.93
C ILE A 591 29.69 -31.12 -12.85
N LYS A 592 29.85 -30.72 -11.58
CA LYS A 592 29.28 -31.42 -10.42
C LYS A 592 27.82 -30.99 -10.21
N TYR A 593 26.93 -31.96 -9.98
CA TYR A 593 25.52 -31.69 -9.68
C TYR A 593 25.17 -32.19 -8.29
N ILE A 594 24.72 -31.30 -7.41
CA ILE A 594 24.57 -31.57 -5.98
C ILE A 594 23.21 -31.06 -5.49
N ILE A 595 22.53 -31.87 -4.66
CA ILE A 595 21.40 -31.44 -3.83
C ILE A 595 21.87 -31.29 -2.39
N SER A 596 21.52 -30.17 -1.77
CA SER A 596 21.84 -29.78 -0.40
C SER A 596 20.62 -29.21 0.35
N GLY A 597 19.52 -29.98 0.44
CA GLY A 597 18.27 -29.56 1.09
C GLY A 597 18.14 -29.97 2.56
N GLY A 598 19.23 -30.05 3.31
CA GLY A 598 19.25 -30.57 4.69
C GLY A 598 19.22 -29.52 5.80
N GLY A 599 18.85 -28.27 5.49
CA GLY A 599 19.03 -27.12 6.37
C GLY A 599 18.09 -27.05 7.58
N GLY A 600 16.98 -27.80 7.57
CA GLY A 600 16.07 -27.86 8.71
C GLY A 600 14.69 -28.45 8.43
N ALA A 601 14.31 -28.54 7.16
CA ALA A 601 13.08 -29.17 6.71
C ALA A 601 12.94 -30.65 7.14
N GLU A 602 11.69 -31.06 7.32
CA GLU A 602 11.32 -32.41 7.70
C GLU A 602 11.74 -33.44 6.63
N MET A 603 12.53 -34.45 7.01
CA MET A 603 13.10 -35.44 6.08
C MET A 603 12.65 -36.88 6.36
N GLY A 604 12.90 -37.78 5.41
CA GLY A 604 12.58 -39.21 5.56
C GLY A 604 13.57 -39.99 6.41
N ASP A 605 13.23 -41.24 6.75
CA ASP A 605 13.92 -42.00 7.81
C ASP A 605 15.28 -42.61 7.43
N PHE A 606 15.58 -42.78 6.14
CA PHE A 606 16.74 -43.55 5.69
C PHE A 606 17.98 -42.70 5.42
N ARG A 607 18.93 -42.73 6.36
CA ARG A 607 20.21 -42.00 6.28
C ARG A 607 21.02 -42.36 5.01
N GLU A 608 21.04 -43.63 4.61
CA GLU A 608 21.77 -44.11 3.42
C GLU A 608 21.21 -43.55 2.12
N ALA A 609 19.97 -43.05 2.13
CA ALA A 609 19.37 -42.35 1.00
C ALA A 609 19.80 -40.86 0.92
N GLY A 610 20.65 -40.42 1.84
CA GLY A 610 21.09 -39.03 1.96
C GLY A 610 20.22 -38.18 2.89
N ASN A 611 19.27 -38.77 3.61
CA ASN A 611 18.42 -38.05 4.56
C ASN A 611 19.21 -37.72 5.83
N ILE A 612 20.08 -36.73 5.72
CA ILE A 612 20.87 -36.17 6.81
C ILE A 612 20.65 -34.67 6.86
N LEU A 613 20.44 -34.14 8.06
CA LEU A 613 20.50 -32.70 8.26
C LEU A 613 21.95 -32.27 8.04
N HIS A 614 22.16 -31.26 7.20
CA HIS A 614 23.51 -30.86 6.81
C HIS A 614 23.54 -29.44 6.27
N TYR A 615 24.76 -28.89 6.28
CA TYR A 615 25.19 -27.82 5.39
C TYR A 615 26.51 -28.27 4.73
N MET A 616 26.85 -27.64 3.62
CA MET A 616 28.12 -27.85 2.94
C MET A 616 29.09 -26.72 3.27
N LEU A 617 30.37 -27.05 3.39
CA LEU A 617 31.47 -26.11 3.32
C LEU A 617 32.26 -26.37 2.05
N ILE A 618 32.41 -25.35 1.22
CA ILE A 618 33.11 -25.42 -0.06
C ILE A 618 34.28 -24.45 0.00
N THR A 619 35.50 -24.99 -0.08
CA THR A 619 36.73 -24.20 -0.05
C THR A 619 37.36 -24.18 -1.44
N VAL A 620 37.55 -22.99 -1.98
CA VAL A 620 38.37 -22.75 -3.18
C VAL A 620 39.78 -22.41 -2.70
N ASP A 621 40.79 -23.01 -3.34
CA ASP A 621 42.21 -22.78 -3.07
C ASP A 621 42.96 -22.84 -4.41
N GLY A 622 43.05 -21.69 -5.08
CA GLY A 622 43.51 -21.54 -6.45
C GLY A 622 42.64 -22.35 -7.42
N ASP A 623 43.24 -23.32 -8.11
CA ASP A 623 42.56 -24.20 -9.08
C ASP A 623 41.83 -25.39 -8.42
N LYS A 624 41.91 -25.55 -7.10
CA LYS A 624 41.34 -26.71 -6.39
C LYS A 624 40.10 -26.30 -5.61
N VAL A 625 39.09 -27.16 -5.64
CA VAL A 625 37.84 -26.99 -4.89
C VAL A 625 37.59 -28.22 -4.02
N TYR A 626 37.37 -27.98 -2.72
CA TYR A 626 37.13 -29.00 -1.71
C TYR A 626 35.70 -28.90 -1.19
N TYR A 627 35.03 -30.04 -1.05
CA TYR A 627 33.65 -30.12 -0.60
C TYR A 627 33.58 -30.92 0.70
N SER A 628 32.99 -30.34 1.73
CA SER A 628 32.71 -31.00 3.00
C SER A 628 31.21 -30.93 3.28
N VAL A 629 30.65 -32.02 3.81
CA VAL A 629 29.27 -32.08 4.31
C VAL A 629 29.34 -32.16 5.82
N VAL A 630 28.71 -31.22 6.52
CA VAL A 630 28.77 -31.09 7.97
C VAL A 630 27.38 -31.28 8.54
N GLU A 631 27.25 -32.21 9.49
CA GLU A 631 26.01 -32.39 10.24
C GLU A 631 25.92 -31.36 11.38
N PRO A 632 24.80 -30.65 11.52
CA PRO A 632 24.62 -29.66 12.58
C PRO A 632 24.76 -30.31 13.96
N GLY A 633 25.45 -29.62 14.86
CA GLY A 633 25.85 -30.13 16.16
C GLY A 633 27.22 -30.81 16.17
N SER A 634 27.96 -30.81 15.05
CA SER A 634 29.32 -31.36 14.99
C SER A 634 30.39 -30.31 15.30
N ILE A 635 30.05 -29.02 15.27
CA ILE A 635 31.00 -27.92 15.50
C ILE A 635 30.69 -27.26 16.83
N HIS A 636 31.63 -27.38 17.76
CA HIS A 636 31.42 -26.94 19.13
C HIS A 636 32.36 -25.80 19.51
N GLY A 637 31.84 -24.83 20.27
CA GLY A 637 32.68 -23.81 20.89
C GLY A 637 33.61 -24.42 21.95
N ILE A 638 34.72 -23.73 22.24
CA ILE A 638 35.72 -24.16 23.25
C ILE A 638 35.12 -24.41 24.65
N ASN A 639 33.96 -23.82 24.93
CA ASN A 639 33.24 -23.92 26.20
C ASN A 639 32.02 -24.86 26.15
N VAL A 640 31.89 -25.74 25.14
CA VAL A 640 30.75 -26.66 24.99
C VAL A 640 30.49 -27.51 26.24
N VAL A 641 31.57 -27.87 26.96
CA VAL A 641 31.49 -28.49 28.28
C VAL A 641 32.28 -27.64 29.26
N THR A 642 31.58 -26.84 30.07
CA THR A 642 32.19 -26.11 31.18
C THR A 642 32.16 -26.93 32.47
N THR A 643 32.99 -26.56 33.44
CA THR A 643 32.92 -27.13 34.81
C THR A 643 31.51 -26.99 35.40
N SER A 644 30.80 -25.90 35.09
CA SER A 644 29.41 -25.69 35.50
C SER A 644 28.47 -26.70 34.84
N SER A 645 28.56 -26.87 33.51
CA SER A 645 27.75 -27.83 32.74
C SER A 645 28.00 -29.27 33.21
N ALA A 646 29.27 -29.64 33.41
CA ALA A 646 29.65 -30.96 33.91
C ALA A 646 29.18 -31.19 35.36
N SER A 647 29.24 -30.16 36.22
CA SER A 647 28.73 -30.25 37.59
C SER A 647 27.20 -30.41 37.62
N THR A 648 26.49 -29.73 36.72
CA THR A 648 25.04 -29.82 36.57
C THR A 648 24.65 -31.22 36.06
N ALA A 649 25.30 -31.69 34.99
CA ALA A 649 25.12 -33.04 34.48
C ALA A 649 25.47 -34.12 35.52
N SER A 650 26.51 -33.92 36.34
CA SER A 650 26.88 -34.83 37.44
C SER A 650 25.85 -34.82 38.57
N ARG A 651 25.19 -33.68 38.84
CA ARG A 651 24.08 -33.61 39.80
C ARG A 651 22.84 -34.33 39.26
N ILE A 652 22.56 -34.20 37.96
CA ILE A 652 21.45 -34.88 37.28
C ILE A 652 21.71 -36.40 37.17
N SER A 653 22.93 -36.85 36.84
CA SER A 653 23.25 -38.27 36.67
C SER A 653 23.31 -39.07 37.96
N LYS A 654 23.43 -38.39 39.11
CA LYS A 654 23.31 -38.99 40.45
C LYS A 654 21.86 -39.21 40.89
N VAL A 655 20.89 -38.77 40.09
CA VAL A 655 19.46 -39.04 40.31
C VAL A 655 19.16 -40.46 39.84
N VAL A 656 19.21 -41.42 40.76
CA VAL A 656 18.85 -42.81 40.51
C VAL A 656 17.37 -42.99 40.80
N SER A 657 16.61 -43.21 39.72
CA SER A 657 15.20 -43.66 39.64
C SER A 657 14.08 -42.63 39.84
N LEU A 658 13.15 -42.64 38.87
CA LEU A 658 11.76 -42.26 39.06
C LEU A 658 11.08 -43.36 39.87
N SER A 659 10.39 -43.00 40.96
CA SER A 659 9.49 -43.91 41.66
C SER A 659 8.04 -43.54 41.36
N GLY A 660 7.22 -44.55 41.10
CA GLY A 660 5.80 -44.40 40.82
C GLY A 660 5.01 -45.43 41.61
N SER A 661 3.80 -45.06 42.00
CA SER A 661 2.82 -45.99 42.54
C SER A 661 1.56 -45.98 41.67
N ILE A 662 1.01 -47.17 41.46
CA ILE A 662 -0.31 -47.37 40.84
C ILE A 662 -1.25 -47.79 41.95
N SER A 663 -2.36 -47.06 42.09
CA SER A 663 -3.49 -47.50 42.92
C SER A 663 -4.79 -47.13 42.22
N GLY A 664 -5.81 -47.97 42.40
CA GLY A 664 -7.10 -47.79 41.75
C GLY A 664 -8.17 -48.75 42.26
N SER A 665 -9.42 -48.43 41.94
CA SER A 665 -10.59 -49.31 42.08
C SER A 665 -11.18 -49.58 40.68
N ASP A 666 -12.20 -50.44 40.57
CA ASP A 666 -12.72 -50.99 39.29
C ASP A 666 -13.09 -49.95 38.21
N SER A 667 -13.19 -48.66 38.54
CA SER A 667 -13.52 -47.59 37.60
C SER A 667 -12.51 -46.44 37.52
N GLU A 668 -11.42 -46.45 38.29
CA GLU A 668 -10.44 -45.33 38.24
C GLU A 668 -9.02 -45.75 38.65
N LEU A 669 -8.03 -45.31 37.87
CA LEU A 669 -6.63 -45.68 38.03
C LEU A 669 -5.80 -44.40 38.16
N LYS A 670 -5.11 -44.24 39.29
CA LYS A 670 -4.29 -43.06 39.59
C LYS A 670 -2.81 -43.40 39.49
N LEU A 671 -2.10 -42.62 38.68
CA LEU A 671 -0.64 -42.64 38.56
C LEU A 671 -0.08 -41.37 39.19
N SER A 672 0.93 -41.52 40.04
CA SER A 672 1.70 -40.40 40.58
C SER A 672 3.19 -40.62 40.30
N VAL A 673 3.81 -39.60 39.72
CA VAL A 673 5.24 -39.52 39.42
C VAL A 673 5.75 -38.25 40.09
N SER A 674 6.77 -38.36 40.94
CA SER A 674 7.38 -37.19 41.57
C SER A 674 8.68 -36.82 40.88
N ASN A 675 8.78 -35.57 40.41
CA ASN A 675 10.04 -34.94 40.05
C ASN A 675 10.69 -34.37 41.32
N PRO A 676 11.93 -34.76 41.70
CA PRO A 676 12.58 -34.25 42.90
C PRO A 676 13.03 -32.77 42.83
N PHE A 677 12.69 -32.04 41.76
CA PHE A 677 13.08 -30.64 41.54
C PHE A 677 11.91 -29.68 41.24
N ASP A 678 10.65 -30.05 41.51
CA ASP A 678 9.55 -29.07 41.53
C ASP A 678 9.65 -28.13 42.75
#